data_AF-A0A550CXR2-F1
#
_entry.id   AF-A0A550CXR2-F1
#
_cell.length_a   1.000
_cell.length_b   1.000
_cell.length_c   1.000
_cell.angle_alpha   90.00
_cell.angle_beta   90.00
_cell.angle_gamma   90.00
#
_symmetry.space_group_name_H-M   'P 1'
#
loop_
_entity.id
_entity.type
_entity.pdbx_description
1 polymer ?
#
loop_
_entity_poly.entity_id
_entity_poly.type
_entity_poly.pdbx_seq_one_letter_code
_entity_poly.pdbx_strand_id
1 'polypeptide(L)'
;MSTPRPKPQRLSHVEIPPSPYHSSSRSTARPVASSKAPARRFSHVEIPPSPASAIYRKASMSRVNTEKADSATQQLRVSGISAPPQAIVKRKMSASNVDDAVAHKKIKMADKVAKAVKTNKPTENVKPKDDADAAEQVYCHQCRSKRTAAGTRRCTRILLPQAKKATEKQCTASYCERCLTTRYDIDVLSAARIDSCAGHKYTKSAAGSWSCPKCRDICSCSSCRHAKGLEPLGQNKHDKLEPAQTTSKTKEKSCSTAKPTDERKEKAKGTKSRVATTSATVMKQTPTERLHAHAGSSKGKGRVNPAVTLGWRHVYGDLNLDEAVLRMQIREFVVRFHHVMKPTLPKAVVEELETLASQVPFTDGDDALVGWVSEHTTKAVIVGLLSLLADGHQGVVRQKIQGAMKDARQTGVTLSKLWSVLETLRDSLRGPDAGFGANADADDEDTVLHLPDPLPLAVGTMHMTRKVRGSAGHVVGQSAQLVPVVAALVEAACATRAVHDTLDDGVQDAKEQGREMRDALKIENERWDTVRKTLGGKDKAEETKQRAAHKQNVQDIEDALKVILPAYAPRFAPLGTDTDGRLYYALTPALAQRDSAQAFLTWKAAPGMKAKPRRRRGRDIHETRTLKKWSTFVAVWGVPPEDARKEDNEDAEEEWDQDKERAERWSGFADPADIEALAVWVKGLAEAQKGKGKLSKPKIARASADRDECASGTLAKGLQDFAAALRWQLRGDDVAESGVAAKSIPCAKFYS
;
A
#
# COMPACT_ATOMS: atom_id res chain seq x y z
N MET A 1 -35.14 1.20 70.08
CA MET A 1 -34.82 0.20 69.05
C MET A 1 -33.73 0.78 68.17
N SER A 2 -32.49 0.36 68.40
CA SER A 2 -31.29 0.91 67.77
C SER A 2 -30.91 0.05 66.57
N THR A 3 -30.84 0.64 65.40
CA THR A 3 -30.35 0.00 64.18
C THR A 3 -28.81 -0.11 64.21
N PRO A 4 -28.23 -1.22 63.71
CA PRO A 4 -26.80 -1.46 63.82
C PRO A 4 -26.01 -0.66 62.78
N ARG A 5 -24.92 -0.02 63.22
CA ARG A 5 -23.93 0.61 62.33
C ARG A 5 -23.13 -0.46 61.57
N PRO A 6 -22.85 -0.28 60.26
CA PRO A 6 -21.98 -1.18 59.53
C PRO A 6 -20.51 -0.97 59.92
N LYS A 7 -19.75 -2.07 59.97
CA LYS A 7 -18.31 -2.10 60.27
C LYS A 7 -17.51 -1.53 59.08
N PRO A 8 -16.41 -0.81 59.32
CA PRO A 8 -15.53 -0.35 58.23
C PRO A 8 -14.75 -1.53 57.64
N GLN A 9 -14.97 -1.81 56.35
CA GLN A 9 -14.13 -2.72 55.58
C GLN A 9 -12.82 -2.00 55.20
N ARG A 10 -11.69 -2.67 55.44
CA ARG A 10 -10.37 -2.25 54.96
C ARG A 10 -10.34 -2.33 53.43
N LEU A 11 -10.36 -1.18 52.77
CA LEU A 11 -10.01 -1.04 51.36
C LEU A 11 -8.49 -1.24 51.20
N SER A 12 -8.08 -2.31 50.52
CA SER A 12 -6.73 -2.41 49.96
C SER A 12 -6.71 -1.59 48.67
N HIS A 13 -6.15 -0.38 48.75
CA HIS A 13 -5.91 0.48 47.61
C HIS A 13 -4.81 -0.13 46.73
N VAL A 14 -5.17 -0.65 45.56
CA VAL A 14 -4.22 -0.98 44.49
C VAL A 14 -4.14 0.25 43.60
N GLU A 15 -3.05 1.00 43.73
CA GLU A 15 -2.78 2.17 42.92
C GLU A 15 -2.25 1.70 41.56
N ILE A 16 -3.09 1.80 40.52
CA ILE A 16 -2.70 1.51 39.14
C ILE A 16 -1.88 2.71 38.63
N PRO A 17 -0.62 2.52 38.18
CA PRO A 17 0.17 3.63 37.67
C PRO A 17 -0.46 4.19 36.38
N PRO A 18 -0.43 5.53 36.17
CA PRO A 18 -0.96 6.14 34.96
C PRO A 18 -0.23 5.62 33.71
N SER A 19 -1.02 5.34 32.67
CA SER A 19 -0.56 4.94 31.34
C SER A 19 0.46 5.95 30.76
N PRO A 20 1.58 5.51 30.17
CA PRO A 20 2.68 6.39 29.77
C PRO A 20 2.44 7.22 28.48
N TYR A 21 1.20 7.36 27.98
CA TYR A 21 0.94 7.97 26.67
C TYR A 21 -0.11 9.09 26.60
N HIS A 22 -0.50 9.70 27.72
CA HIS A 22 -1.14 11.02 27.67
C HIS A 22 -0.12 12.13 27.91
N SER A 23 0.50 12.61 26.83
CA SER A 23 1.20 13.91 26.81
C SER A 23 0.35 14.91 26.03
N SER A 24 -0.70 15.43 26.68
CA SER A 24 -1.39 16.63 26.20
C SER A 24 -0.63 17.84 26.73
N SER A 25 0.18 18.47 25.88
CA SER A 25 0.82 19.75 26.20
C SER A 25 -0.10 20.89 25.75
N ARG A 26 -0.96 21.36 26.67
CA ARG A 26 -1.52 22.73 26.60
C ARG A 26 -0.84 23.58 27.66
N SER A 27 0.13 24.38 27.21
CA SER A 27 0.71 25.45 28.01
C SER A 27 -0.29 26.61 28.04
N THR A 28 -0.96 26.82 29.16
CA THR A 28 -1.51 28.12 29.54
C THR A 28 -0.94 28.49 30.90
N ALA A 29 -0.29 29.66 30.94
CA ALA A 29 0.40 30.18 32.10
C ALA A 29 -0.58 30.55 33.22
N ARG A 30 -0.28 30.14 34.47
CA ARG A 30 -0.54 30.92 35.71
C ARG A 30 0.03 30.22 36.97
N PRO A 31 0.13 30.90 38.14
CA PRO A 31 1.41 31.13 38.79
C PRO A 31 1.64 30.35 40.09
N VAL A 32 2.93 30.38 40.44
CA VAL A 32 3.64 29.99 41.67
C VAL A 32 2.80 30.02 42.97
N ALA A 33 2.74 28.87 43.65
CA ALA A 33 2.75 28.80 45.11
C ALA A 33 3.39 27.49 45.59
N SER A 34 4.25 27.63 46.58
CA SER A 34 5.18 26.64 47.13
C SER A 34 4.57 25.85 48.29
N SER A 35 4.72 24.53 48.30
CA SER A 35 4.84 23.76 49.54
C SER A 35 5.57 22.43 49.32
N LYS A 36 6.63 22.21 50.10
CA LYS A 36 7.48 21.01 50.12
C LYS A 36 6.81 19.87 50.89
N ALA A 37 6.91 18.64 50.38
CA ALA A 37 6.65 17.39 51.13
C ALA A 37 7.60 16.26 50.66
N PRO A 38 7.88 15.24 51.50
CA PRO A 38 9.15 14.50 51.48
C PRO A 38 9.17 13.28 50.55
N ALA A 39 10.37 13.00 50.03
CA ALA A 39 10.67 11.93 49.08
C ALA A 39 10.52 10.51 49.68
N ARG A 40 9.71 9.68 49.03
CA ARG A 40 9.70 8.21 49.21
C ARG A 40 10.51 7.55 48.09
N ARG A 41 11.44 6.68 48.47
CA ARG A 41 12.20 5.80 47.56
C ARG A 41 11.29 4.70 47.02
N PHE A 42 11.19 4.57 45.70
CA PHE A 42 10.57 3.43 45.03
C PHE A 42 11.66 2.50 44.46
N SER A 43 11.58 1.22 44.78
CA SER A 43 12.34 0.14 44.15
C SER A 43 11.67 -0.26 42.84
N HIS A 44 12.38 -0.14 41.72
CA HIS A 44 11.93 -0.53 40.39
C HIS A 44 11.96 -2.06 40.24
N VAL A 45 10.85 -2.67 39.83
CA VAL A 45 10.83 -4.03 39.28
C VAL A 45 10.77 -3.88 37.75
N GLU A 46 11.81 -4.34 37.06
CA GLU A 46 11.85 -4.42 35.59
C GLU A 46 10.86 -5.49 35.12
N ILE A 47 9.90 -5.08 34.28
CA ILE A 47 9.13 -6.00 33.45
C ILE A 47 10.00 -6.31 32.22
N PRO A 48 10.41 -7.57 31.99
CA PRO A 48 11.23 -7.91 30.83
C PRO A 48 10.43 -7.71 29.52
N PRO A 49 11.09 -7.31 28.42
CA PRO A 49 10.44 -7.15 27.13
C PRO A 49 9.83 -8.47 26.64
N SER A 50 8.64 -8.38 26.05
CA SER A 50 7.88 -9.49 25.47
C SER A 50 8.74 -10.35 24.52
N PRO A 51 8.64 -11.69 24.55
CA PRO A 51 9.53 -12.61 23.83
C PRO A 51 9.40 -12.57 22.30
N ALA A 52 8.49 -11.78 21.74
CA ALA A 52 8.28 -11.68 20.29
C ALA A 52 9.44 -11.00 19.53
N SER A 53 10.25 -10.17 20.19
CA SER A 53 11.43 -9.53 19.57
C SER A 53 12.70 -10.39 19.52
N ALA A 54 12.68 -11.59 20.11
CA ALA A 54 13.87 -12.47 20.20
C ALA A 54 14.07 -13.39 18.97
N ILE A 55 13.10 -13.50 18.07
CA ILE A 55 13.14 -14.47 16.95
C ILE A 55 14.09 -14.03 15.81
N TYR A 56 14.61 -12.80 15.82
CA TYR A 56 15.46 -12.24 14.75
C TYR A 56 16.96 -12.09 15.09
N ARG A 57 17.53 -12.87 16.01
CA ARG A 57 19.01 -12.96 16.14
C ARG A 57 19.55 -14.13 15.33
N LYS A 58 20.09 -13.84 14.13
CA LYS A 58 20.95 -14.77 13.38
C LYS A 58 22.19 -15.07 14.22
N ALA A 59 22.32 -16.31 14.70
CA ALA A 59 23.57 -16.81 15.24
C ALA A 59 24.62 -16.85 14.13
N SER A 60 25.71 -16.11 14.33
CA SER A 60 26.93 -16.17 13.53
C SER A 60 27.57 -17.55 13.74
N MET A 61 27.41 -18.46 12.78
CA MET A 61 28.15 -19.73 12.80
C MET A 61 29.53 -19.53 12.18
N SER A 62 30.53 -19.39 13.05
CA SER A 62 31.93 -19.65 12.70
C SER A 62 32.13 -21.15 12.50
N ARG A 63 32.64 -21.51 11.32
CA ARG A 63 33.12 -22.86 10.99
C ARG A 63 34.21 -23.31 11.96
N VAL A 64 34.05 -24.48 12.56
CA VAL A 64 35.15 -25.32 13.05
C VAL A 64 34.86 -26.76 12.62
N ASN A 65 35.81 -27.33 11.87
CA ASN A 65 35.91 -28.75 11.55
C ASN A 65 36.40 -29.51 12.79
N THR A 66 35.83 -30.68 13.09
CA THR A 66 36.57 -31.89 13.52
C THR A 66 35.64 -33.10 13.68
N GLU A 67 35.88 -34.09 12.83
CA GLU A 67 36.09 -35.54 13.08
C GLU A 67 35.26 -36.36 14.10
N LYS A 68 35.01 -37.60 13.66
CA LYS A 68 34.42 -38.77 14.33
C LYS A 68 35.04 -39.08 15.70
N ALA A 69 34.22 -39.54 16.64
CA ALA A 69 34.51 -40.70 17.50
C ALA A 69 33.26 -41.18 18.26
N ASP A 70 33.21 -42.50 18.49
CA ASP A 70 32.19 -43.26 19.19
C ASP A 70 32.18 -43.05 20.72
N SER A 71 31.04 -43.42 21.31
CA SER A 71 30.90 -44.24 22.53
C SER A 71 30.40 -43.60 23.84
N ALA A 72 29.41 -44.33 24.40
CA ALA A 72 29.15 -44.66 25.80
C ALA A 72 28.74 -43.59 26.84
N THR A 73 27.48 -43.73 27.27
CA THR A 73 27.03 -44.02 28.66
C THR A 73 27.69 -43.27 29.82
N GLN A 74 26.90 -42.44 30.52
CA GLN A 74 26.78 -42.52 31.99
C GLN A 74 25.54 -41.78 32.53
N GLN A 75 24.73 -42.50 33.31
CA GLN A 75 23.63 -42.00 34.14
C GLN A 75 24.14 -41.75 35.57
N LEU A 76 23.66 -40.68 36.22
CA LEU A 76 23.54 -40.47 37.67
C LEU A 76 22.37 -39.47 37.85
N ARG A 77 21.16 -39.90 38.25
CA ARG A 77 20.60 -40.21 39.58
C ARG A 77 20.14 -38.99 40.41
N VAL A 78 19.04 -39.25 41.14
CA VAL A 78 18.46 -38.59 42.34
C VAL A 78 17.24 -37.68 42.03
N SER A 79 16.00 -38.21 42.05
CA SER A 79 15.03 -38.41 43.18
C SER A 79 14.01 -37.25 43.21
N GLY A 80 12.69 -37.38 43.42
CA GLY A 80 11.79 -38.42 43.91
C GLY A 80 10.56 -37.71 44.56
N ILE A 81 9.50 -38.46 44.92
CA ILE A 81 8.18 -38.06 45.52
C ILE A 81 7.08 -37.80 44.47
N SER A 82 5.89 -38.44 44.44
CA SER A 82 5.27 -39.56 45.16
C SER A 82 4.01 -40.00 44.37
N ALA A 83 3.62 -41.27 44.54
CA ALA A 83 2.55 -42.05 43.90
C ALA A 83 1.12 -41.71 44.46
N PRO A 84 -0.02 -42.38 44.12
CA PRO A 84 -0.17 -43.80 43.72
C PRO A 84 -1.07 -44.16 42.51
N PRO A 85 -1.01 -45.43 42.04
CA PRO A 85 -1.65 -45.89 40.80
C PRO A 85 -2.77 -46.93 41.01
N GLN A 86 -3.58 -47.15 39.96
CA GLN A 86 -4.36 -48.38 39.76
C GLN A 86 -3.97 -49.08 38.46
N ALA A 87 -4.07 -50.40 38.52
CA ALA A 87 -3.51 -51.41 37.62
C ALA A 87 -4.21 -51.53 36.26
N ILE A 88 -3.56 -52.18 35.28
CA ILE A 88 -4.03 -53.41 34.60
C ILE A 88 -3.10 -53.80 33.43
N VAL A 89 -2.46 -54.97 33.62
CA VAL A 89 -2.14 -56.08 32.69
C VAL A 89 -1.73 -55.81 31.23
N LYS A 90 -0.47 -56.16 30.94
CA LYS A 90 0.11 -56.42 29.60
C LYS A 90 -0.23 -57.83 29.11
N ARG A 91 -0.52 -58.00 27.81
CA ARG A 91 -0.09 -59.17 27.04
C ARG A 91 0.34 -58.82 25.61
N LYS A 92 1.30 -59.63 25.18
CA LYS A 92 2.18 -59.67 24.00
C LYS A 92 1.50 -60.47 22.86
N MET A 93 2.03 -60.38 21.64
CA MET A 93 2.07 -61.37 20.52
C MET A 93 1.99 -60.59 19.19
N SER A 94 3.10 -60.43 18.44
CA SER A 94 3.73 -61.33 17.46
C SER A 94 3.10 -61.30 16.07
N ALA A 95 4.00 -61.15 15.08
CA ALA A 95 3.76 -61.03 13.66
C ALA A 95 3.35 -62.35 12.98
N SER A 96 2.59 -62.25 11.89
CA SER A 96 2.71 -63.14 10.72
C SER A 96 1.99 -62.55 9.51
N ASN A 97 2.72 -62.54 8.37
CA ASN A 97 2.20 -62.41 7.01
C ASN A 97 1.26 -63.57 6.67
N VAL A 98 0.18 -63.31 5.92
CA VAL A 98 -0.34 -64.18 4.84
C VAL A 98 -1.11 -63.29 3.85
N ASP A 99 -0.73 -63.34 2.57
CA ASP A 99 -1.52 -62.90 1.42
C ASP A 99 -2.74 -63.82 1.26
N ASP A 100 -3.94 -63.26 1.03
CA ASP A 100 -4.85 -63.91 0.08
C ASP A 100 -5.95 -62.98 -0.44
N ALA A 101 -6.18 -63.10 -1.74
CA ALA A 101 -7.14 -62.34 -2.53
C ALA A 101 -8.52 -62.97 -2.46
N VAL A 102 -9.57 -62.21 -2.10
CA VAL A 102 -10.95 -62.53 -2.51
C VAL A 102 -11.74 -61.25 -2.80
N ALA A 103 -12.31 -61.21 -4.00
CA ALA A 103 -13.23 -60.21 -4.49
C ALA A 103 -14.55 -60.20 -3.73
N HIS A 104 -15.05 -59.02 -3.33
CA HIS A 104 -16.47 -58.83 -3.06
C HIS A 104 -17.01 -57.47 -3.53
N LYS A 105 -17.84 -57.58 -4.58
CA LYS A 105 -19.21 -57.09 -4.68
C LYS A 105 -19.51 -55.63 -4.27
N LYS A 106 -19.79 -54.84 -5.32
CA LYS A 106 -20.51 -53.56 -5.32
C LYS A 106 -21.75 -53.60 -4.40
N ILE A 107 -21.81 -52.71 -3.42
CA ILE A 107 -23.06 -52.26 -2.81
C ILE A 107 -23.29 -50.80 -3.22
N LYS A 108 -24.45 -50.64 -3.83
CA LYS A 108 -25.06 -49.44 -4.38
C LYS A 108 -25.81 -48.77 -3.23
N MET A 109 -25.35 -47.62 -2.76
CA MET A 109 -26.16 -46.72 -1.94
C MET A 109 -26.35 -45.42 -2.70
N ALA A 110 -27.61 -45.14 -2.97
CA ALA A 110 -28.09 -43.96 -3.65
C ALA A 110 -28.15 -42.82 -2.63
N ASP A 111 -27.49 -41.71 -2.94
CA ASP A 111 -27.88 -40.42 -2.40
C ASP A 111 -28.09 -39.44 -3.55
N LYS A 112 -29.35 -38.99 -3.65
CA LYS A 112 -29.84 -38.02 -4.60
C LYS A 112 -29.43 -36.64 -4.12
N VAL A 113 -28.39 -36.07 -4.72
CA VAL A 113 -28.17 -34.61 -4.73
C VAL A 113 -28.18 -34.14 -6.17
N ALA A 114 -29.13 -33.26 -6.46
CA ALA A 114 -29.45 -32.74 -7.77
C ALA A 114 -28.24 -32.08 -8.45
N LYS A 115 -27.88 -32.57 -9.64
CA LYS A 115 -26.94 -31.93 -10.56
C LYS A 115 -27.61 -30.70 -11.18
N ALA A 116 -27.08 -29.52 -10.87
CA ALA A 116 -27.33 -28.30 -11.63
C ALA A 116 -26.69 -28.42 -13.04
N VAL A 117 -27.55 -28.59 -14.05
CA VAL A 117 -27.19 -28.53 -15.46
C VAL A 117 -26.93 -27.07 -15.84
N LYS A 118 -25.70 -26.78 -16.28
CA LYS A 118 -25.35 -25.50 -16.93
C LYS A 118 -25.84 -25.52 -18.37
N THR A 119 -26.93 -24.79 -18.63
CA THR A 119 -27.33 -24.36 -19.97
C THR A 119 -27.52 -22.84 -19.96
N ASN A 120 -26.52 -22.11 -20.46
CA ASN A 120 -26.66 -20.69 -20.78
C ASN A 120 -27.20 -20.57 -22.21
N LYS A 121 -28.51 -20.37 -22.35
CA LYS A 121 -29.12 -19.70 -23.51
C LYS A 121 -29.53 -18.29 -23.08
N PRO A 122 -29.32 -17.26 -23.90
CA PRO A 122 -29.76 -15.90 -23.59
C PRO A 122 -31.27 -15.80 -23.84
N THR A 123 -32.05 -15.63 -22.78
CA THR A 123 -33.45 -15.21 -22.90
C THR A 123 -33.52 -13.71 -23.11
N GLU A 124 -33.87 -13.37 -24.33
CA GLU A 124 -34.57 -12.17 -24.76
C GLU A 124 -35.86 -11.97 -23.95
N ASN A 125 -36.29 -10.72 -23.78
CA ASN A 125 -37.51 -10.22 -23.13
C ASN A 125 -37.51 -9.96 -21.62
N VAL A 126 -37.01 -8.77 -21.25
CA VAL A 126 -37.72 -7.88 -20.31
C VAL A 126 -37.74 -6.48 -20.94
N LYS A 127 -38.91 -6.02 -21.37
CA LYS A 127 -39.15 -4.62 -21.78
C LYS A 127 -39.16 -3.72 -20.52
N PRO A 128 -38.30 -2.70 -20.41
CA PRO A 128 -38.54 -1.58 -19.50
C PRO A 128 -39.56 -0.64 -20.15
N LYS A 129 -40.57 -0.27 -19.37
CA LYS A 129 -41.53 0.78 -19.68
C LYS A 129 -40.80 2.13 -19.79
N ASP A 130 -40.93 2.76 -20.95
CA ASP A 130 -41.20 4.19 -21.18
C ASP A 130 -40.54 5.22 -20.23
N ASP A 131 -39.22 5.35 -20.29
CA ASP A 131 -38.52 6.63 -20.08
C ASP A 131 -38.03 7.11 -21.46
N ALA A 132 -38.91 7.80 -22.20
CA ALA A 132 -38.72 8.14 -23.61
C ALA A 132 -37.61 9.18 -23.90
N ASP A 133 -36.88 9.68 -22.89
CA ASP A 133 -35.92 10.79 -23.06
C ASP A 133 -34.51 10.54 -22.48
N ALA A 134 -34.15 9.28 -22.16
CA ALA A 134 -32.77 8.95 -21.79
C ALA A 134 -31.89 8.91 -23.05
N ALA A 135 -31.52 10.09 -23.56
CA ALA A 135 -30.64 10.24 -24.73
C ALA A 135 -29.39 9.36 -24.57
N GLU A 136 -29.16 8.47 -25.53
CA GLU A 136 -28.04 7.52 -25.52
C GLU A 136 -26.72 8.26 -25.27
N GLN A 137 -26.08 7.97 -24.13
CA GLN A 137 -24.80 8.59 -23.75
C GLN A 137 -23.64 7.81 -24.36
N VAL A 138 -22.74 8.53 -25.04
CA VAL A 138 -21.58 7.98 -25.74
C VAL A 138 -20.30 8.65 -25.24
N TYR A 139 -19.24 7.86 -25.02
CA TYR A 139 -17.94 8.40 -24.62
C TYR A 139 -17.14 8.88 -25.83
N CYS A 140 -16.51 10.05 -25.73
CA CYS A 140 -15.57 10.53 -26.73
C CYS A 140 -14.23 9.76 -26.63
N HIS A 141 -13.72 9.24 -27.74
CA HIS A 141 -12.47 8.50 -27.82
C HIS A 141 -11.25 9.34 -27.41
N GLN A 142 -11.26 10.63 -27.73
CA GLN A 142 -10.13 11.53 -27.49
C GLN A 142 -10.06 12.00 -26.03
N CYS A 143 -11.15 12.60 -25.51
CA CYS A 143 -11.16 13.20 -24.17
C CYS A 143 -11.74 12.28 -23.10
N ARG A 144 -12.26 11.10 -23.47
CA ARG A 144 -12.90 10.11 -22.58
C ARG A 144 -14.07 10.63 -21.74
N SER A 145 -14.61 11.80 -22.06
CA SER A 145 -15.80 12.35 -21.40
C SER A 145 -17.08 11.76 -22.00
N LYS A 146 -18.11 11.53 -21.16
CA LYS A 146 -19.47 11.20 -21.59
C LYS A 146 -20.10 12.39 -22.31
N ARG A 147 -20.79 12.12 -23.43
CA ARG A 147 -21.51 13.11 -24.23
C ARG A 147 -22.84 12.52 -24.69
N THR A 148 -23.79 13.39 -25.05
CA THR A 148 -25.04 12.98 -25.69
C THR A 148 -24.77 12.53 -27.13
N ALA A 149 -25.54 11.56 -27.63
CA ALA A 149 -25.40 11.09 -29.01
C ALA A 149 -25.42 12.23 -30.04
N ALA A 150 -26.26 13.25 -29.83
CA ALA A 150 -26.38 14.43 -30.71
C ALA A 150 -25.07 15.23 -30.87
N GLY A 151 -24.26 15.35 -29.80
CA GLY A 151 -22.99 16.07 -29.81
C GLY A 151 -21.77 15.22 -30.18
N THR A 152 -22.00 14.02 -30.73
CA THR A 152 -20.93 13.08 -31.09
C THR A 152 -21.08 12.55 -32.51
N ARG A 153 -19.96 12.26 -33.16
CA ARG A 153 -19.91 11.56 -34.45
C ARG A 153 -19.26 10.20 -34.28
N ARG A 154 -19.94 9.15 -34.73
CA ARG A 154 -19.47 7.76 -34.70
C ARG A 154 -18.94 7.34 -36.06
N CYS A 155 -17.81 6.63 -36.08
CA CYS A 155 -17.14 6.20 -37.31
C CYS A 155 -18.03 5.23 -38.11
N THR A 156 -18.22 5.47 -39.42
CA THR A 156 -18.98 4.56 -40.30
C THR A 156 -18.11 3.61 -41.11
N ARG A 157 -16.78 3.69 -40.94
CA ARG A 157 -15.83 2.79 -41.61
C ARG A 157 -15.91 1.37 -41.05
N ILE A 158 -16.00 0.42 -41.96
CA ILE A 158 -15.92 -1.02 -41.68
C ILE A 158 -14.45 -1.42 -41.67
N LEU A 159 -14.00 -2.04 -40.57
CA LEU A 159 -12.63 -2.53 -40.43
C LEU A 159 -12.52 -3.90 -41.10
N LEU A 160 -11.44 -4.09 -41.87
CA LEU A 160 -11.11 -5.39 -42.44
C LEU A 160 -10.82 -6.40 -41.31
N PRO A 161 -11.30 -7.65 -41.43
CA PRO A 161 -11.06 -8.67 -40.43
C PRO A 161 -9.56 -8.97 -40.34
N GLN A 162 -8.98 -8.81 -39.14
CA GLN A 162 -7.56 -9.09 -38.88
C GLN A 162 -7.24 -10.61 -38.89
N ALA A 163 -8.26 -11.47 -38.91
CA ALA A 163 -8.11 -12.92 -39.00
C ALA A 163 -9.04 -13.49 -40.08
N LYS A 164 -8.60 -14.56 -40.77
CA LYS A 164 -9.30 -15.20 -41.90
C LYS A 164 -10.74 -15.67 -41.60
N LYS A 165 -11.18 -15.67 -40.33
CA LYS A 165 -12.52 -16.08 -39.88
C LYS A 165 -13.31 -14.98 -39.14
N ALA A 166 -12.79 -13.76 -39.05
CA ALA A 166 -13.48 -12.69 -38.34
C ALA A 166 -14.53 -12.02 -39.24
N THR A 167 -15.70 -11.71 -38.67
CA THR A 167 -16.73 -10.91 -39.34
C THR A 167 -16.27 -9.46 -39.48
N GLU A 168 -16.68 -8.81 -40.58
CA GLU A 168 -16.48 -7.38 -40.78
C GLU A 168 -17.15 -6.61 -39.61
N LYS A 169 -16.40 -5.75 -38.92
CA LYS A 169 -16.90 -4.96 -37.78
C LYS A 169 -16.77 -3.47 -38.08
N GLN A 170 -17.83 -2.71 -37.80
CA GLN A 170 -17.78 -1.26 -37.84
C GLN A 170 -16.87 -0.72 -36.72
N CYS A 171 -16.10 0.32 -37.03
CA CYS A 171 -15.32 1.02 -36.00
C CYS A 171 -16.26 1.61 -34.92
N THR A 172 -15.97 1.31 -33.66
CA THR A 172 -16.79 1.78 -32.51
C THR A 172 -16.36 3.14 -31.97
N ALA A 173 -15.33 3.76 -32.55
CA ALA A 173 -14.83 5.05 -32.06
C ALA A 173 -15.82 6.19 -32.37
N SER A 174 -16.10 6.99 -31.35
CA SER A 174 -16.92 8.19 -31.38
C SER A 174 -16.12 9.38 -30.89
N TYR A 175 -16.34 10.56 -31.47
CA TYR A 175 -15.65 11.79 -31.08
C TYR A 175 -16.68 12.88 -30.79
N CYS A 176 -16.44 13.67 -29.76
CA CYS A 176 -17.24 14.86 -29.51
C CYS A 176 -16.85 15.96 -30.49
N GLU A 177 -17.81 16.83 -30.78
CA GLU A 177 -17.63 17.98 -31.67
C GLU A 177 -16.42 18.84 -31.30
N ARG A 178 -16.30 19.21 -30.03
CA ARG A 178 -15.13 19.98 -29.54
C ARG A 178 -13.80 19.34 -29.93
N CYS A 179 -13.62 18.02 -29.74
CA CYS A 179 -12.37 17.36 -30.09
C CYS A 179 -12.14 17.28 -31.60
N LEU A 180 -13.19 17.18 -32.42
CA LEU A 180 -13.06 17.18 -33.88
C LEU A 180 -12.62 18.56 -34.38
N THR A 181 -13.25 19.63 -33.88
CA THR A 181 -12.91 20.99 -34.26
C THR A 181 -11.54 21.41 -33.73
N THR A 182 -11.28 21.27 -32.41
CA THR A 182 -10.08 21.89 -31.80
C THR A 182 -8.79 21.09 -31.95
N ARG A 183 -8.86 19.78 -32.23
CA ARG A 183 -7.65 18.93 -32.33
C ARG A 183 -7.40 18.38 -33.73
N TYR A 184 -8.40 18.43 -34.60
CA TYR A 184 -8.30 17.87 -35.95
C TYR A 184 -8.76 18.83 -37.04
N ASP A 185 -9.23 20.03 -36.68
CA ASP A 185 -9.80 21.03 -37.59
C ASP A 185 -10.90 20.43 -38.50
N ILE A 186 -11.69 19.50 -37.94
CA ILE A 186 -12.82 18.86 -38.63
C ILE A 186 -14.11 19.46 -38.07
N ASP A 187 -14.79 20.26 -38.89
CA ASP A 187 -16.11 20.77 -38.57
C ASP A 187 -17.19 19.67 -38.77
N VAL A 188 -18.05 19.52 -37.76
CA VAL A 188 -19.03 18.43 -37.62
C VAL A 188 -20.19 18.55 -38.59
N LEU A 189 -20.47 19.77 -39.07
CA LEU A 189 -21.52 20.05 -40.05
C LEU A 189 -21.00 19.86 -41.49
N SER A 190 -19.76 20.23 -41.77
CA SER A 190 -19.13 20.06 -43.09
C SER A 190 -18.56 18.65 -43.34
N ALA A 191 -18.39 17.83 -42.31
CA ALA A 191 -17.86 16.46 -42.39
C ALA A 191 -18.67 15.47 -43.27
N ALA A 192 -19.83 15.88 -43.80
CA ALA A 192 -20.69 15.07 -44.66
C ALA A 192 -20.05 14.67 -46.01
N ARG A 193 -18.91 15.26 -46.40
CA ARG A 193 -18.26 14.99 -47.70
C ARG A 193 -16.73 14.95 -47.66
N ILE A 194 -16.12 14.54 -46.55
CA ILE A 194 -14.66 14.38 -46.53
C ILE A 194 -14.30 13.12 -47.33
N ASP A 195 -13.47 13.32 -48.36
CA ASP A 195 -12.99 12.38 -49.37
C ASP A 195 -13.10 10.91 -48.95
N SER A 196 -13.91 10.16 -49.70
CA SER A 196 -13.87 8.71 -49.67
C SER A 196 -12.44 8.26 -50.01
N CYS A 197 -11.63 7.95 -48.98
CA CYS A 197 -10.37 7.24 -49.19
C CYS A 197 -10.66 6.02 -50.07
N ALA A 198 -10.10 6.02 -51.29
CA ALA A 198 -10.30 4.95 -52.25
C ALA A 198 -9.94 3.61 -51.60
N GLY A 199 -10.86 2.65 -51.61
CA GLY A 199 -10.63 1.30 -51.08
C GLY A 199 -11.13 1.02 -49.65
N HIS A 200 -11.97 1.86 -49.05
CA HIS A 200 -12.60 1.56 -47.75
C HIS A 200 -14.10 1.28 -47.86
N LYS A 201 -14.57 0.24 -47.17
CA LYS A 201 -16.00 -0.09 -47.07
C LYS A 201 -16.65 0.73 -45.96
N TYR A 202 -17.85 1.23 -46.22
CA TYR A 202 -18.68 1.97 -45.27
C TYR A 202 -20.05 1.28 -45.11
N THR A 203 -20.71 1.50 -43.98
CA THR A 203 -22.07 1.01 -43.76
C THR A 203 -23.05 1.68 -44.72
N LYS A 204 -23.78 0.87 -45.52
CA LYS A 204 -24.71 1.36 -46.56
C LYS A 204 -25.91 2.16 -46.04
N SER A 205 -26.18 2.15 -44.74
CA SER A 205 -27.39 2.70 -44.12
C SER A 205 -27.26 4.10 -43.52
N ALA A 206 -26.08 4.72 -43.54
CA ALA A 206 -25.88 6.06 -42.99
C ALA A 206 -25.80 7.10 -44.12
N ALA A 207 -26.47 8.24 -43.95
CA ALA A 207 -26.56 9.36 -44.91
C ALA A 207 -25.23 10.10 -45.18
N GLY A 208 -24.08 9.44 -45.04
CA GLY A 208 -22.74 9.95 -45.30
C GLY A 208 -21.65 8.99 -44.84
N SER A 209 -20.61 8.80 -45.66
CA SER A 209 -19.40 8.08 -45.27
C SER A 209 -18.50 8.99 -44.42
N TRP A 210 -18.18 8.59 -43.19
CA TRP A 210 -17.30 9.34 -42.28
C TRP A 210 -16.26 8.41 -41.65
N SER A 211 -14.99 8.79 -41.79
CA SER A 211 -13.84 8.10 -41.22
C SER A 211 -13.26 8.90 -40.06
N CYS A 212 -13.28 8.33 -38.86
CA CYS A 212 -12.74 9.00 -37.66
C CYS A 212 -11.21 9.14 -37.70
N PRO A 213 -10.62 10.06 -36.91
CA PRO A 213 -9.16 10.24 -36.81
C PRO A 213 -8.37 8.96 -36.53
N LYS A 214 -8.93 8.01 -35.75
CA LYS A 214 -8.30 6.71 -35.48
C LYS A 214 -8.16 5.87 -36.74
N CYS A 215 -9.19 5.83 -37.58
CA CYS A 215 -9.16 5.07 -38.84
C CYS A 215 -8.36 5.78 -39.94
N ARG A 216 -8.29 7.11 -39.90
CA ARG A 216 -7.42 7.93 -40.77
C ARG A 216 -5.98 7.97 -40.29
N ASP A 217 -5.69 7.24 -39.23
CA ASP A 217 -4.37 7.13 -38.64
C ASP A 217 -3.74 8.41 -38.06
N ILE A 218 -4.53 9.48 -37.91
CA ILE A 218 -4.11 10.78 -37.37
C ILE A 218 -4.52 11.01 -35.90
N CYS A 219 -5.10 10.01 -35.23
CA CYS A 219 -5.55 10.17 -33.84
C CYS A 219 -4.40 10.49 -32.87
N SER A 220 -4.55 11.58 -32.10
CA SER A 220 -3.56 12.05 -31.13
C SER A 220 -3.72 11.44 -29.74
N CYS A 221 -4.70 10.57 -29.49
CA CYS A 221 -4.87 9.96 -28.18
C CYS A 221 -3.70 9.01 -27.84
N SER A 222 -3.27 8.99 -26.58
CA SER A 222 -2.12 8.20 -26.12
C SER A 222 -2.24 6.71 -26.46
N SER A 223 -3.44 6.15 -26.31
CA SER A 223 -3.70 4.74 -26.62
C SER A 223 -3.53 4.39 -28.10
N CYS A 224 -3.96 5.27 -29.02
CA CYS A 224 -3.79 5.03 -30.45
C CYS A 224 -2.36 5.26 -30.92
N ARG A 225 -1.64 6.23 -30.33
CA ARG A 225 -0.22 6.46 -30.63
C ARG A 225 0.65 5.31 -30.12
N HIS A 226 0.42 4.85 -28.88
CA HIS A 226 1.13 3.70 -28.32
C HIS A 226 0.89 2.42 -29.13
N ALA A 227 -0.34 2.16 -29.58
CA ALA A 227 -0.65 1.01 -30.43
C ALA A 227 0.09 1.02 -31.78
N LYS A 228 0.60 2.19 -32.20
CA LYS A 228 1.40 2.37 -33.41
C LYS A 228 2.90 2.49 -33.16
N GLY A 229 3.34 2.43 -31.90
CA GLY A 229 4.72 2.70 -31.54
C GLY A 229 5.14 4.16 -31.71
N LEU A 230 4.20 5.10 -31.72
CA LEU A 230 4.48 6.54 -31.71
C LEU A 230 4.49 7.06 -30.27
N GLU A 231 5.44 7.93 -29.93
CA GLU A 231 5.50 8.60 -28.62
C GLU A 231 4.27 9.48 -28.40
N PRO A 232 3.65 9.52 -27.21
CA PRO A 232 2.47 10.35 -26.95
C PRO A 232 2.80 11.85 -27.14
N LEU A 233 1.93 12.62 -27.80
CA LEU A 233 2.17 14.06 -28.06
C LEU A 233 2.06 14.97 -26.83
N GLY A 234 2.00 14.44 -25.61
CA GLY A 234 1.62 15.26 -24.46
C GLY A 234 0.20 15.84 -24.60
N GLN A 235 -0.21 16.68 -23.65
CA GLN A 235 -1.48 17.40 -23.74
C GLN A 235 -1.34 18.60 -24.68
N ASN A 236 -1.35 18.39 -25.99
CA ASN A 236 -1.34 19.51 -26.96
C ASN A 236 -2.53 20.47 -26.68
N LYS A 237 -2.24 21.63 -26.08
CA LYS A 237 -2.97 22.87 -26.35
C LYS A 237 -2.39 23.38 -27.67
N HIS A 238 -3.23 23.51 -28.69
CA HIS A 238 -2.82 24.19 -29.92
C HIS A 238 -2.51 25.64 -29.54
N ASP A 239 -1.24 26.04 -29.58
CA ASP A 239 -0.90 27.45 -29.70
C ASP A 239 -1.51 27.96 -30.99
N LYS A 240 -2.31 29.01 -30.85
CA LYS A 240 -3.03 29.67 -31.93
C LYS A 240 -2.00 30.31 -32.87
N LEU A 241 -1.60 29.60 -33.92
CA LEU A 241 -0.79 30.16 -34.99
C LEU A 241 -1.58 31.25 -35.71
N GLU A 242 -1.08 32.49 -35.63
CA GLU A 242 -1.55 33.62 -36.44
C GLU A 242 -1.25 33.39 -37.94
N PRO A 243 -2.10 33.89 -38.85
CA PRO A 243 -1.92 33.71 -40.28
C PRO A 243 -0.85 34.68 -40.83
N ALA A 244 0.25 34.12 -41.32
CA ALA A 244 1.29 34.86 -42.03
C ALA A 244 0.78 35.39 -43.38
N GLN A 245 0.83 36.71 -43.54
CA GLN A 245 0.66 37.38 -44.82
C GLN A 245 1.88 37.16 -45.73
N THR A 246 1.53 36.93 -46.99
CA THR A 246 2.36 36.92 -48.20
C THR A 246 3.28 38.13 -48.32
N THR A 247 4.58 37.90 -48.61
CA THR A 247 5.25 38.56 -49.74
C THR A 247 6.41 37.72 -50.27
N SER A 248 6.44 37.66 -51.58
CA SER A 248 7.38 37.00 -52.47
C SER A 248 8.66 37.83 -52.66
N LYS A 249 9.82 37.17 -52.74
CA LYS A 249 10.90 37.49 -53.70
C LYS A 249 12.02 36.43 -53.66
N THR A 250 11.93 35.54 -54.65
CA THR A 250 12.98 35.02 -55.54
C THR A 250 14.45 35.37 -55.21
N LYS A 251 15.29 34.35 -54.97
CA LYS A 251 16.54 34.17 -55.74
C LYS A 251 17.10 32.75 -55.60
N GLU A 252 17.34 32.16 -56.77
CA GLU A 252 17.97 30.88 -57.03
C GLU A 252 19.44 30.85 -56.57
N LYS A 253 19.93 29.68 -56.11
CA LYS A 253 21.14 29.04 -56.68
C LYS A 253 21.42 27.64 -56.10
N SER A 254 21.20 26.64 -56.97
CA SER A 254 22.05 25.49 -57.31
C SER A 254 22.92 24.78 -56.25
N CYS A 255 22.60 23.49 -56.06
CA CYS A 255 23.43 22.32 -56.41
C CYS A 255 24.93 22.29 -56.02
N SER A 256 25.33 21.35 -55.17
CA SER A 256 26.08 20.16 -55.62
C SER A 256 26.57 19.24 -54.49
N THR A 257 26.46 17.96 -54.80
CA THR A 257 27.05 16.73 -54.25
C THR A 257 28.58 16.76 -54.13
N ALA A 258 29.14 16.12 -53.09
CA ALA A 258 30.30 15.20 -53.18
C ALA A 258 30.64 14.50 -51.84
N LYS A 259 30.66 13.17 -51.87
CA LYS A 259 31.54 12.24 -51.10
C LYS A 259 32.94 12.23 -51.81
N PRO A 260 34.05 11.57 -51.37
CA PRO A 260 34.20 10.43 -50.43
C PRO A 260 35.52 10.35 -49.59
N THR A 261 35.64 9.24 -48.81
CA THR A 261 36.84 8.37 -48.49
C THR A 261 38.12 8.89 -47.82
N ASP A 262 38.53 8.26 -46.69
CA ASP A 262 39.63 7.26 -46.54
C ASP A 262 40.03 7.08 -45.05
N GLU A 263 39.97 5.89 -44.46
CA GLU A 263 41.05 4.88 -44.33
C GLU A 263 42.37 5.35 -43.70
N ARG A 264 42.67 4.89 -42.47
CA ARG A 264 44.03 4.42 -42.12
C ARG A 264 44.04 3.47 -40.90
N LYS A 265 44.49 2.25 -41.16
CA LYS A 265 44.99 1.26 -40.19
C LYS A 265 46.40 1.64 -39.75
N GLU A 266 46.79 1.32 -38.51
CA GLU A 266 48.10 0.72 -38.26
C GLU A 266 48.17 -0.05 -36.93
N LYS A 267 48.91 -1.17 -37.00
CA LYS A 267 49.17 -2.18 -35.96
C LYS A 267 50.59 -2.01 -35.43
N ALA A 268 50.83 -2.32 -34.16
CA ALA A 268 52.04 -3.03 -33.67
C ALA A 268 51.77 -3.52 -32.23
N LYS A 269 51.76 -4.83 -31.93
CA LYS A 269 52.89 -5.63 -31.38
C LYS A 269 53.60 -4.88 -30.24
N GLY A 270 53.63 -5.31 -28.98
CA GLY A 270 53.58 -6.64 -28.37
C GLY A 270 54.71 -6.70 -27.32
N THR A 271 54.53 -7.40 -26.19
CA THR A 271 55.52 -8.25 -25.49
C THR A 271 55.06 -8.52 -24.04
N LYS A 272 55.07 -9.81 -23.69
CA LYS A 272 54.80 -10.38 -22.36
C LYS A 272 56.06 -10.32 -21.49
N SER A 273 55.92 -10.17 -20.18
CA SER A 273 56.70 -10.97 -19.23
C SER A 273 55.97 -11.11 -17.88
N ARG A 274 56.40 -12.10 -17.12
CA ARG A 274 55.68 -12.93 -16.15
C ARG A 274 56.51 -12.95 -14.85
N VAL A 275 55.83 -13.12 -13.71
CA VAL A 275 56.32 -13.68 -12.42
C VAL A 275 57.34 -12.86 -11.61
N ALA A 276 56.99 -12.47 -10.38
CA ALA A 276 57.40 -13.17 -9.15
C ALA A 276 57.05 -12.41 -7.87
N THR A 277 56.59 -13.20 -6.91
CA THR A 277 56.20 -12.96 -5.52
C THR A 277 57.39 -12.54 -4.64
N THR A 278 57.15 -11.77 -3.58
CA THR A 278 57.64 -12.03 -2.19
C THR A 278 57.10 -11.01 -1.19
N SER A 279 57.18 -11.40 0.08
CA SER A 279 56.31 -11.03 1.18
C SER A 279 56.95 -10.04 2.17
N ALA A 280 56.08 -9.36 2.91
CA ALA A 280 56.12 -9.05 4.35
C ALA A 280 57.27 -8.22 4.98
N THR A 281 56.85 -7.25 5.81
CA THR A 281 57.24 -7.03 7.24
C THR A 281 57.72 -5.60 7.58
N VAL A 282 56.87 -4.90 8.35
CA VAL A 282 57.14 -4.10 9.57
C VAL A 282 58.43 -3.26 9.64
N MET A 283 58.31 -1.92 9.75
CA MET A 283 58.77 -1.13 10.92
C MET A 283 58.50 0.40 10.77
N LYS A 284 57.68 0.90 11.71
CA LYS A 284 57.90 2.06 12.60
C LYS A 284 59.03 3.04 12.25
N GLN A 285 58.70 4.31 12.00
CA GLN A 285 59.33 5.49 12.65
C GLN A 285 58.61 6.80 12.31
N THR A 286 58.24 7.52 13.37
CA THR A 286 57.90 8.95 13.42
C THR A 286 59.13 9.82 13.23
N PRO A 287 58.96 11.06 12.73
CA PRO A 287 59.46 12.19 13.51
C PRO A 287 58.47 13.35 13.59
N THR A 288 58.48 13.94 14.78
CA THR A 288 57.92 15.22 15.19
C THR A 288 58.59 16.39 14.47
N GLU A 289 57.83 17.37 13.98
CA GLU A 289 58.29 18.76 13.96
C GLU A 289 57.13 19.76 14.10
N ARG A 290 57.46 20.85 14.80
CA ARG A 290 56.60 21.84 15.42
C ARG A 290 56.22 22.98 14.46
N LEU A 291 55.02 23.52 14.72
CA LEU A 291 54.66 24.94 14.78
C LEU A 291 55.08 25.86 13.62
N HIS A 292 54.10 26.29 12.82
CA HIS A 292 53.91 27.73 12.59
C HIS A 292 52.42 28.09 12.60
N ALA A 293 52.10 29.01 13.51
CA ALA A 293 50.80 29.63 13.67
C ALA A 293 50.57 30.67 12.57
N HIS A 294 49.46 30.54 11.84
CA HIS A 294 48.82 31.69 11.23
C HIS A 294 47.36 31.74 11.69
N ALA A 295 47.12 32.74 12.52
CA ALA A 295 45.80 33.24 12.88
C ALA A 295 45.11 33.84 11.64
N GLY A 296 43.78 33.73 11.60
CA GLY A 296 42.96 34.61 10.77
C GLY A 296 42.20 33.92 9.64
N SER A 297 41.12 33.21 9.98
CA SER A 297 39.83 33.25 9.29
C SER A 297 38.93 32.15 9.87
N SER A 298 37.82 32.55 10.48
CA SER A 298 36.79 31.67 11.01
C SER A 298 36.14 30.89 9.87
N LYS A 299 36.71 29.74 9.51
CA LYS A 299 36.07 28.73 8.66
C LYS A 299 34.82 28.21 9.38
N GLY A 300 33.66 28.65 8.90
CA GLY A 300 32.35 28.16 9.33
C GLY A 300 32.32 26.63 9.27
N LYS A 301 31.81 26.01 10.34
CA LYS A 301 31.60 24.56 10.43
C LYS A 301 30.81 24.10 9.20
N GLY A 302 31.48 23.41 8.27
CA GLY A 302 30.84 22.83 7.10
C GLY A 302 29.73 21.90 7.56
N ARG A 303 28.48 22.28 7.27
CA ARG A 303 27.36 21.34 7.34
C ARG A 303 27.71 20.22 6.37
N VAL A 304 27.81 19.00 6.89
CA VAL A 304 27.87 17.80 6.05
C VAL A 304 26.51 17.73 5.38
N ASN A 305 26.39 18.30 4.18
CA ASN A 305 25.20 18.10 3.37
C ASN A 305 25.17 16.62 2.99
N PRO A 306 24.14 15.86 3.37
CA PRO A 306 23.99 14.51 2.86
C PRO A 306 23.94 14.65 1.33
N ALA A 307 24.89 14.01 0.63
CA ALA A 307 25.11 14.19 -0.80
C ALA A 307 23.95 13.70 -1.70
N VAL A 308 22.82 13.33 -1.10
CA VAL A 308 21.68 12.69 -1.76
C VAL A 308 20.51 13.67 -1.71
N THR A 309 20.24 14.33 -2.84
CA THR A 309 19.05 15.15 -3.01
C THR A 309 17.84 14.25 -3.16
N LEU A 310 16.84 14.42 -2.29
CA LEU A 310 15.60 13.63 -2.30
C LEU A 310 14.48 14.39 -3.02
N GLY A 311 13.70 13.69 -3.84
CA GLY A 311 12.49 14.24 -4.48
C GLY A 311 11.31 14.18 -3.52
N TRP A 312 11.06 15.25 -2.78
CA TRP A 312 9.92 15.35 -1.86
C TRP A 312 8.66 15.69 -2.65
N ARG A 313 7.82 14.69 -2.91
CA ARG A 313 6.58 14.85 -3.68
C ARG A 313 5.40 15.09 -2.76
N HIS A 314 4.54 16.04 -3.12
CA HIS A 314 3.31 16.30 -2.39
C HIS A 314 2.35 15.10 -2.49
N VAL A 315 1.77 14.67 -1.37
CA VAL A 315 0.72 13.64 -1.38
C VAL A 315 -0.59 14.27 -1.83
N TYR A 316 -1.38 13.54 -2.62
CA TYR A 316 -2.64 14.07 -3.13
C TYR A 316 -3.66 14.33 -2.00
N GLY A 317 -4.14 15.58 -1.92
CA GLY A 317 -5.18 16.04 -0.99
C GLY A 317 -4.61 16.67 0.28
N ASP A 318 -5.22 17.76 0.72
CA ASP A 318 -4.83 18.53 1.91
C ASP A 318 -5.46 17.92 3.18
N LEU A 319 -4.99 16.73 3.56
CA LEU A 319 -5.39 16.08 4.80
C LEU A 319 -4.52 16.57 5.95
N ASN A 320 -5.12 16.98 7.07
CA ASN A 320 -4.38 17.17 8.31
C ASN A 320 -3.88 15.82 8.87
N LEU A 321 -2.93 15.86 9.81
CA LEU A 321 -2.34 14.66 10.42
C LEU A 321 -3.39 13.74 11.04
N ASP A 322 -4.24 14.28 11.90
CA ASP A 322 -5.22 13.50 12.68
C ASP A 322 -6.22 12.77 11.77
N GLU A 323 -6.75 13.48 10.77
CA GLU A 323 -7.69 12.93 9.80
C GLU A 323 -7.05 11.83 8.95
N ALA A 324 -5.84 12.06 8.44
CA ALA A 324 -5.11 11.05 7.68
C ALA A 324 -4.83 9.81 8.54
N VAL A 325 -4.41 9.99 9.80
CA VAL A 325 -4.17 8.87 10.73
C VAL A 325 -5.45 8.09 11.01
N LEU A 326 -6.59 8.75 11.22
CA LEU A 326 -7.88 8.07 11.37
C LEU A 326 -8.24 7.26 10.12
N ARG A 327 -8.07 7.82 8.92
CA ARG A 327 -8.30 7.11 7.66
C ARG A 327 -7.37 5.90 7.50
N MET A 328 -6.08 6.04 7.86
CA MET A 328 -5.11 4.94 7.86
C MET A 328 -5.53 3.83 8.82
N GLN A 329 -5.94 4.17 10.06
CA GLN A 329 -6.39 3.21 11.07
C GLN A 329 -7.62 2.44 10.61
N ILE A 330 -8.63 3.15 10.07
CA ILE A 330 -9.83 2.52 9.51
C ILE A 330 -9.45 1.57 8.38
N ARG A 331 -8.59 2.01 7.45
CA ARG A 331 -8.11 1.19 6.32
C ARG A 331 -7.40 -0.07 6.84
N GLU A 332 -6.46 0.06 7.76
CA GLU A 332 -5.69 -1.08 8.32
C GLU A 332 -6.59 -2.08 9.02
N PHE A 333 -7.54 -1.60 9.84
CA PHE A 333 -8.52 -2.44 10.50
C PHE A 333 -9.38 -3.20 9.48
N VAL A 334 -9.99 -2.49 8.52
CA VAL A 334 -10.88 -3.11 7.54
C VAL A 334 -10.12 -4.10 6.65
N VAL A 335 -8.95 -3.74 6.14
CA VAL A 335 -8.11 -4.62 5.30
C VAL A 335 -7.71 -5.90 6.02
N ARG A 336 -7.61 -5.88 7.34
CA ARG A 336 -7.32 -7.07 8.15
C ARG A 336 -8.56 -7.90 8.47
N PHE A 337 -9.61 -7.27 8.97
CA PHE A 337 -10.77 -7.96 9.55
C PHE A 337 -11.97 -8.09 8.62
N HIS A 338 -11.88 -7.68 7.36
CA HIS A 338 -13.03 -7.75 6.43
C HIS A 338 -13.63 -9.14 6.26
N HIS A 339 -12.85 -10.20 6.45
CA HIS A 339 -13.25 -11.59 6.26
C HIS A 339 -14.12 -12.12 7.41
N VAL A 340 -13.95 -11.59 8.63
CA VAL A 340 -14.76 -11.96 9.80
C VAL A 340 -16.03 -11.12 9.97
N MET A 341 -16.18 -10.04 9.20
CA MET A 341 -17.41 -9.24 9.16
C MET A 341 -18.56 -10.01 8.50
N LYS A 342 -19.81 -9.72 8.90
CA LYS A 342 -21.04 -10.38 8.42
C LYS A 342 -22.08 -9.36 7.89
N PRO A 343 -22.27 -9.23 6.56
CA PRO A 343 -21.63 -10.00 5.51
C PRO A 343 -20.15 -9.64 5.33
N THR A 344 -19.37 -10.60 4.82
CA THR A 344 -17.97 -10.37 4.42
C THR A 344 -17.91 -9.24 3.41
N LEU A 345 -17.00 -8.27 3.62
CA LEU A 345 -16.92 -7.14 2.69
C LEU A 345 -16.37 -7.59 1.33
N PRO A 346 -16.98 -7.15 0.21
CA PRO A 346 -16.45 -7.40 -1.12
C PRO A 346 -15.04 -6.81 -1.29
N LYS A 347 -14.17 -7.49 -2.04
CA LYS A 347 -12.80 -7.01 -2.30
C LYS A 347 -12.77 -5.59 -2.90
N ALA A 348 -13.76 -5.22 -3.72
CA ALA A 348 -13.85 -3.88 -4.31
C ALA A 348 -14.05 -2.78 -3.25
N VAL A 349 -14.83 -3.05 -2.19
CA VAL A 349 -15.05 -2.13 -1.06
C VAL A 349 -13.74 -1.94 -0.29
N VAL A 350 -13.02 -3.04 -0.05
CA VAL A 350 -11.72 -3.01 0.64
C VAL A 350 -10.64 -2.30 -0.20
N GLU A 351 -10.62 -2.53 -1.52
CA GLU A 351 -9.68 -1.87 -2.44
C GLU A 351 -9.96 -0.37 -2.59
N GLU A 352 -11.19 0.10 -2.40
CA GLU A 352 -11.51 1.53 -2.44
C GLU A 352 -10.90 2.29 -1.26
N LEU A 353 -10.80 1.67 -0.08
CA LEU A 353 -10.12 2.24 1.10
C LEU A 353 -8.61 2.44 0.90
N GLU A 354 -8.01 1.86 -0.15
CA GLU A 354 -6.62 2.15 -0.52
C GLU A 354 -6.45 3.58 -1.01
N THR A 355 -7.51 4.18 -1.56
CA THR A 355 -7.42 5.52 -2.16
C THR A 355 -7.42 6.59 -1.08
N LEU A 356 -6.47 7.51 -1.18
CA LEU A 356 -6.30 8.66 -0.28
C LEU A 356 -7.53 9.56 -0.24
N ALA A 357 -8.01 9.88 -1.43
CA ALA A 357 -9.11 10.78 -1.66
C ALA A 357 -9.91 10.34 -2.89
N SER A 358 -11.22 10.58 -2.82
CA SER A 358 -12.13 10.33 -3.94
C SER A 358 -11.73 11.20 -5.15
N GLN A 359 -11.80 10.62 -6.35
CA GLN A 359 -11.50 11.33 -7.60
C GLN A 359 -12.58 12.33 -8.00
N VAL A 360 -13.67 12.43 -7.25
CA VAL A 360 -14.76 13.36 -7.55
C VAL A 360 -14.49 14.66 -6.77
N PRO A 361 -13.94 15.71 -7.41
CA PRO A 361 -13.91 17.03 -6.79
C PRO A 361 -15.35 17.45 -6.57
N PHE A 362 -15.78 17.52 -5.31
CA PHE A 362 -17.16 17.88 -4.99
C PHE A 362 -17.34 19.41 -4.97
N THR A 363 -16.28 20.18 -4.72
CA THR A 363 -16.29 21.65 -4.69
C THR A 363 -14.87 22.22 -4.76
N ASP A 364 -14.70 23.34 -5.47
CA ASP A 364 -13.44 24.09 -5.60
C ASP A 364 -13.18 25.05 -4.42
N GLY A 365 -13.72 24.77 -3.23
CA GLY A 365 -13.52 25.63 -2.04
C GLY A 365 -12.35 25.15 -1.19
N ASP A 366 -11.50 26.07 -0.75
CA ASP A 366 -10.33 25.78 0.11
C ASP A 366 -10.70 25.07 1.44
N ASP A 367 -11.93 25.29 1.93
CA ASP A 367 -12.45 24.66 3.15
C ASP A 367 -13.21 23.34 2.89
N ALA A 368 -13.19 22.82 1.66
CA ALA A 368 -13.91 21.60 1.33
C ALA A 368 -13.20 20.38 1.96
N LEU A 369 -13.96 19.58 2.73
CA LEU A 369 -13.43 18.30 3.21
C LEU A 369 -12.99 17.44 2.02
N VAL A 370 -11.78 16.90 2.12
CA VAL A 370 -11.23 16.01 1.11
C VAL A 370 -12.12 14.76 1.03
N GLY A 371 -12.71 14.49 -0.13
CA GLY A 371 -13.57 13.30 -0.31
C GLY A 371 -12.85 12.02 0.12
N TRP A 372 -13.55 11.08 0.78
CA TRP A 372 -12.93 9.85 1.30
C TRP A 372 -13.17 8.66 0.37
N VAL A 373 -14.25 7.92 0.58
CA VAL A 373 -14.67 6.76 -0.24
C VAL A 373 -16.11 6.93 -0.73
N SER A 374 -16.57 6.06 -1.61
CA SER A 374 -17.97 6.04 -2.03
C SER A 374 -18.90 5.80 -0.84
N GLU A 375 -20.11 6.37 -0.94
CA GLU A 375 -21.18 6.16 0.05
C GLU A 375 -21.51 4.67 0.24
N HIS A 376 -21.41 3.88 -0.83
CA HIS A 376 -21.62 2.44 -0.79
C HIS A 376 -20.57 1.75 0.09
N THR A 377 -19.30 2.12 -0.05
CA THR A 377 -18.20 1.58 0.76
C THR A 377 -18.34 1.99 2.22
N THR A 378 -18.66 3.26 2.51
CA THR A 378 -18.93 3.71 3.88
C THR A 378 -20.05 2.90 4.54
N LYS A 379 -21.17 2.70 3.83
CA LYS A 379 -22.29 1.88 4.32
C LYS A 379 -21.88 0.43 4.58
N ALA A 380 -21.15 -0.19 3.64
CA ALA A 380 -20.71 -1.58 3.78
C ALA A 380 -19.80 -1.76 4.99
N VAL A 381 -18.85 -0.85 5.19
CA VAL A 381 -17.95 -0.84 6.36
C VAL A 381 -18.75 -0.69 7.67
N ILE A 382 -19.68 0.26 7.75
CA ILE A 382 -20.51 0.47 8.95
C ILE A 382 -21.33 -0.79 9.28
N VAL A 383 -21.99 -1.39 8.29
CA VAL A 383 -22.76 -2.63 8.49
C VAL A 383 -21.86 -3.79 8.93
N GLY A 384 -20.65 -3.89 8.37
CA GLY A 384 -19.65 -4.88 8.77
C GLY A 384 -19.18 -4.69 10.22
N LEU A 385 -18.89 -3.46 10.64
CA LEU A 385 -18.49 -3.14 12.02
C LEU A 385 -19.61 -3.42 13.03
N LEU A 386 -20.84 -3.00 12.72
CA LEU A 386 -22.01 -3.32 13.56
C LEU A 386 -22.21 -4.83 13.72
N SER A 387 -21.88 -5.63 12.70
CA SER A 387 -21.96 -7.09 12.79
C SER A 387 -20.93 -7.68 13.76
N LEU A 388 -19.71 -7.14 13.80
CA LEU A 388 -18.68 -7.57 14.77
C LEU A 388 -19.09 -7.21 16.20
N LEU A 389 -19.61 -5.99 16.39
CA LEU A 389 -20.12 -5.54 17.68
C LEU A 389 -21.31 -6.41 18.15
N ALA A 390 -22.26 -6.71 17.26
CA ALA A 390 -23.39 -7.57 17.60
C ALA A 390 -22.98 -9.01 17.98
N ASP A 391 -21.84 -9.51 17.50
CA ASP A 391 -21.30 -10.81 17.89
C ASP A 391 -20.54 -10.75 19.22
N GLY A 392 -20.03 -9.58 19.62
CA GLY A 392 -19.36 -9.35 20.91
C GLY A 392 -20.30 -9.11 22.09
N HIS A 393 -21.50 -8.58 21.87
CA HIS A 393 -22.47 -8.30 22.93
C HIS A 393 -23.59 -9.36 23.04
N GLN A 394 -24.28 -9.38 24.18
CA GLN A 394 -25.43 -10.26 24.43
C GLN A 394 -26.69 -9.44 24.78
N GLY A 395 -27.84 -10.13 24.89
CA GLY A 395 -29.08 -9.54 25.39
C GLY A 395 -29.64 -8.37 24.57
N VAL A 396 -30.12 -7.34 25.27
CA VAL A 396 -30.80 -6.17 24.68
C VAL A 396 -29.87 -5.34 23.80
N VAL A 397 -28.61 -5.16 24.22
CA VAL A 397 -27.59 -4.42 23.44
C VAL A 397 -27.38 -5.08 22.08
N ARG A 398 -27.22 -6.41 22.05
CA ARG A 398 -27.11 -7.16 20.78
C ARG A 398 -28.33 -6.95 19.88
N GLN A 399 -29.54 -7.01 20.43
CA GLN A 399 -30.77 -6.81 19.67
C GLN A 399 -30.86 -5.39 19.09
N LYS A 400 -30.49 -4.36 19.86
CA LYS A 400 -30.44 -2.96 19.40
C LYS A 400 -29.43 -2.78 18.26
N ILE A 401 -28.22 -3.34 18.39
CA ILE A 401 -27.21 -3.29 17.32
C ILE A 401 -27.69 -4.05 16.07
N GLN A 402 -28.32 -5.22 16.23
CA GLN A 402 -28.89 -5.98 15.11
C GLN A 402 -30.04 -5.24 14.42
N GLY A 403 -30.88 -4.55 15.18
CA GLY A 403 -31.92 -3.65 14.67
C GLY A 403 -31.31 -2.54 13.81
N ALA A 404 -30.34 -1.80 14.36
CA ALA A 404 -29.63 -0.76 13.62
C ALA A 404 -28.93 -1.31 12.37
N MET A 405 -28.35 -2.51 12.43
CA MET A 405 -27.75 -3.16 11.27
C MET A 405 -28.80 -3.49 10.19
N LYS A 406 -29.99 -3.95 10.57
CA LYS A 406 -31.10 -4.23 9.65
C LYS A 406 -31.60 -2.94 9.00
N ASP A 407 -31.80 -1.90 9.80
CA ASP A 407 -32.27 -0.59 9.33
C ASP A 407 -31.24 0.05 8.40
N ALA A 408 -29.95 0.03 8.76
CA ALA A 408 -28.86 0.49 7.91
C ALA A 408 -28.86 -0.22 6.55
N ARG A 409 -29.08 -1.55 6.50
CA ARG A 409 -29.20 -2.28 5.23
C ARG A 409 -30.38 -1.80 4.38
N GLN A 410 -31.51 -1.50 5.01
CA GLN A 410 -32.75 -1.04 4.36
C GLN A 410 -32.71 0.43 3.94
N THR A 411 -31.92 1.28 4.62
CA THR A 411 -31.63 2.62 4.11
C THR A 411 -31.01 2.49 2.72
N GLY A 412 -31.26 3.43 1.82
CA GLY A 412 -30.56 3.46 0.53
C GLY A 412 -29.05 3.67 0.69
N VAL A 413 -28.42 4.28 -0.30
CA VAL A 413 -26.99 4.67 -0.20
C VAL A 413 -26.84 6.05 0.47
N THR A 414 -27.93 6.65 0.97
CA THR A 414 -27.95 8.00 1.53
C THR A 414 -27.28 8.10 2.90
N LEU A 415 -26.16 8.83 2.99
CA LEU A 415 -25.38 8.96 4.23
C LEU A 415 -26.16 9.60 5.38
N SER A 416 -27.01 10.60 5.12
CA SER A 416 -27.83 11.23 6.16
C SER A 416 -28.80 10.23 6.81
N LYS A 417 -29.40 9.33 6.03
CA LYS A 417 -30.28 8.28 6.58
C LYS A 417 -29.49 7.26 7.39
N LEU A 418 -28.29 6.92 6.93
CA LEU A 418 -27.40 6.02 7.65
C LEU A 418 -26.99 6.61 9.00
N TRP A 419 -26.68 7.91 9.05
CA TRP A 419 -26.42 8.62 10.29
C TRP A 419 -27.62 8.60 11.24
N SER A 420 -28.84 8.88 10.76
CA SER A 420 -30.04 8.81 11.62
C SER A 420 -30.23 7.45 12.28
N VAL A 421 -29.87 6.35 11.60
CA VAL A 421 -29.88 5.00 12.19
C VAL A 421 -28.85 4.86 13.31
N LEU A 422 -27.62 5.38 13.10
CA LEU A 422 -26.56 5.35 14.10
C LEU A 422 -26.83 6.27 15.30
N GLU A 423 -27.44 7.42 15.06
CA GLU A 423 -27.90 8.35 16.09
C GLU A 423 -29.00 7.70 16.95
N THR A 424 -29.98 7.06 16.32
CA THR A 424 -31.02 6.30 17.04
C THR A 424 -30.39 5.17 17.86
N LEU A 425 -29.40 4.46 17.31
CA LEU A 425 -28.66 3.43 18.04
C LEU A 425 -27.96 4.05 19.27
N ARG A 426 -27.23 5.16 19.08
CA ARG A 426 -26.54 5.89 20.15
C ARG A 426 -27.49 6.27 21.28
N ASP A 427 -28.65 6.84 20.95
CA ASP A 427 -29.63 7.27 21.95
C ASP A 427 -30.27 6.05 22.66
N SER A 428 -30.53 4.97 21.92
CA SER A 428 -31.06 3.73 22.48
C SER A 428 -30.11 3.03 23.46
N LEU A 429 -28.79 3.23 23.31
CA LEU A 429 -27.77 2.70 24.20
C LEU A 429 -27.52 3.60 25.42
N ARG A 430 -27.86 4.89 25.34
CA ARG A 430 -27.74 5.85 26.45
C ARG A 430 -28.98 5.93 27.35
N GLY A 431 -30.15 5.51 26.86
CA GLY A 431 -31.41 5.62 27.60
C GLY A 431 -31.47 4.74 28.86
N PRO A 432 -32.34 5.08 29.84
CA PRO A 432 -32.56 4.28 31.05
C PRO A 432 -33.00 2.84 30.75
N ASP A 433 -33.63 2.63 29.59
CA ASP A 433 -34.04 1.33 29.08
C ASP A 433 -32.90 0.52 28.45
N ALA A 434 -31.64 0.99 28.54
CA ALA A 434 -30.48 0.26 28.04
C ALA A 434 -30.21 -1.04 28.81
N GLY A 435 -30.87 -1.26 29.95
CA GLY A 435 -30.72 -2.47 30.75
C GLY A 435 -29.45 -2.48 31.61
N PHE A 436 -28.63 -1.43 31.51
CA PHE A 436 -27.60 -1.10 32.49
C PHE A 436 -28.32 -0.50 33.70
N GLY A 437 -28.77 -1.37 34.61
CA GLY A 437 -29.35 -0.92 35.87
C GLY A 437 -28.35 0.00 36.59
N ALA A 438 -28.85 0.98 37.35
CA ALA A 438 -28.05 1.96 38.11
C ALA A 438 -27.07 1.35 39.14
N ASN A 439 -26.94 0.02 39.18
CA ASN A 439 -26.07 -0.76 40.05
C ASN A 439 -24.96 -1.50 39.27
N ALA A 440 -24.76 -1.24 37.97
CA ALA A 440 -23.57 -1.76 37.28
C ALA A 440 -22.35 -1.13 37.95
N ASP A 441 -21.52 -1.97 38.57
CA ASP A 441 -20.29 -1.56 39.23
C ASP A 441 -19.47 -0.68 38.27
N ALA A 442 -18.88 0.39 38.78
CA ALA A 442 -18.19 1.44 37.99
C ALA A 442 -17.03 0.93 37.10
N ASP A 443 -16.72 -0.36 37.17
CA ASP A 443 -15.66 -1.02 36.41
C ASP A 443 -16.10 -1.49 35.00
N ASP A 444 -17.39 -1.37 34.61
CA ASP A 444 -17.91 -1.79 33.27
C ASP A 444 -18.30 -0.60 32.35
N GLU A 445 -17.77 0.62 32.59
CA GLU A 445 -18.00 1.77 31.69
C GLU A 445 -17.35 1.61 30.30
N ASP A 446 -16.30 0.80 30.18
CA ASP A 446 -15.55 0.62 28.92
C ASP A 446 -16.35 -0.13 27.84
N THR A 447 -17.50 -0.71 28.17
CA THR A 447 -18.32 -1.53 27.25
C THR A 447 -19.39 -0.70 26.51
N VAL A 448 -19.56 0.58 26.83
CA VAL A 448 -20.59 1.44 26.23
C VAL A 448 -20.11 2.02 24.90
N LEU A 449 -20.79 1.70 23.80
CA LEU A 449 -20.50 2.21 22.47
C LEU A 449 -20.68 3.74 22.39
N HIS A 450 -19.57 4.48 22.39
CA HIS A 450 -19.56 5.94 22.27
C HIS A 450 -19.41 6.38 20.79
N LEU A 451 -20.51 6.81 20.17
CA LEU A 451 -20.48 7.33 18.79
C LEU A 451 -20.39 8.87 18.76
N PRO A 452 -19.29 9.45 18.24
CA PRO A 452 -19.17 10.90 18.06
C PRO A 452 -20.14 11.39 16.99
N ASP A 453 -20.43 12.68 16.97
CA ASP A 453 -21.16 13.31 15.87
C ASP A 453 -20.30 13.34 14.58
N PRO A 454 -20.92 13.31 13.39
CA PRO A 454 -20.21 13.49 12.13
C PRO A 454 -19.59 14.89 12.05
N LEU A 455 -18.51 15.03 11.27
CA LEU A 455 -17.91 16.35 11.04
C LEU A 455 -18.95 17.29 10.40
N PRO A 456 -18.94 18.58 10.78
CA PRO A 456 -19.85 19.55 10.19
C PRO A 456 -19.60 19.66 8.68
N LEU A 457 -20.67 19.94 7.93
CA LEU A 457 -20.56 20.24 6.51
C LEU A 457 -19.95 21.64 6.36
N ALA A 458 -18.93 21.79 5.52
CA ALA A 458 -18.34 23.10 5.23
C ALA A 458 -19.42 24.06 4.69
N VAL A 459 -19.39 25.29 5.18
CA VAL A 459 -20.37 26.32 4.84
C VAL A 459 -20.20 26.68 3.36
N GLY A 460 -21.25 26.49 2.56
CA GLY A 460 -21.26 26.83 1.12
C GLY A 460 -21.13 25.67 0.16
N THR A 461 -20.81 24.45 0.62
CA THR A 461 -20.58 23.28 -0.24
C THR A 461 -21.86 22.71 -0.86
N MET A 462 -23.03 22.96 -0.27
CA MET A 462 -24.30 22.41 -0.78
C MET A 462 -25.13 23.44 -1.55
N HIS A 463 -25.33 23.18 -2.84
CA HIS A 463 -26.58 23.55 -3.50
C HIS A 463 -27.71 22.77 -2.84
N MET A 464 -28.28 23.34 -1.78
CA MET A 464 -29.41 22.81 -1.04
C MET A 464 -30.57 22.53 -2.00
N THR A 465 -30.68 21.29 -2.44
CA THR A 465 -31.90 20.85 -3.12
C THR A 465 -33.04 20.94 -2.09
N ARG A 466 -34.19 21.46 -2.52
CA ARG A 466 -35.35 21.84 -1.67
C ARG A 466 -35.79 20.77 -0.65
N LYS A 467 -35.40 19.50 -0.85
CA LYS A 467 -35.76 18.35 0.02
C LYS A 467 -35.06 18.31 1.38
N VAL A 468 -34.01 19.10 1.62
CA VAL A 468 -33.22 19.02 2.87
C VAL A 468 -33.73 19.96 3.99
N ARG A 469 -34.60 20.94 3.68
CA ARG A 469 -34.99 22.01 4.62
C ARG A 469 -35.86 21.58 5.81
N GLY A 470 -36.22 20.30 5.92
CA GLY A 470 -37.19 19.80 6.90
C GLY A 470 -36.64 18.91 8.03
N SER A 471 -35.40 18.42 7.96
CA SER A 471 -34.86 17.60 9.06
C SER A 471 -34.07 18.47 10.02
N ALA A 472 -34.49 18.51 11.28
CA ALA A 472 -33.77 19.21 12.36
C ALA A 472 -32.44 18.53 12.79
N GLY A 473 -32.01 17.47 12.09
CA GLY A 473 -30.81 16.68 12.39
C GLY A 473 -29.61 17.02 11.52
N HIS A 474 -28.45 16.48 11.90
CA HIS A 474 -27.19 16.61 11.15
C HIS A 474 -27.33 16.07 9.72
N VAL A 475 -27.11 16.93 8.73
CA VAL A 475 -27.09 16.55 7.33
C VAL A 475 -25.69 16.05 6.98
N VAL A 476 -25.58 14.76 6.71
CA VAL A 476 -24.34 14.14 6.21
C VAL A 476 -24.39 14.12 4.69
N GLY A 477 -23.58 14.99 4.08
CA GLY A 477 -23.48 15.19 2.63
C GLY A 477 -22.34 14.40 1.98
N GLN A 478 -21.31 14.02 2.72
CA GLN A 478 -20.15 13.30 2.20
C GLN A 478 -19.59 12.27 3.18
N SER A 479 -18.94 11.24 2.64
CA SER A 479 -18.40 10.13 3.42
C SER A 479 -17.31 10.55 4.40
N ALA A 480 -16.53 11.59 4.07
CA ALA A 480 -15.48 12.14 4.93
C ALA A 480 -16.02 12.60 6.29
N GLN A 481 -17.27 13.08 6.36
CA GLN A 481 -17.89 13.50 7.61
C GLN A 481 -18.11 12.34 8.59
N LEU A 482 -18.20 11.10 8.10
CA LEU A 482 -18.39 9.90 8.92
C LEU A 482 -17.08 9.28 9.38
N VAL A 483 -15.90 9.82 9.02
CA VAL A 483 -14.61 9.26 9.44
C VAL A 483 -14.50 9.13 10.98
N PRO A 484 -14.83 10.13 11.81
CA PRO A 484 -14.80 9.97 13.27
C PRO A 484 -15.76 8.90 13.79
N VAL A 485 -16.95 8.79 13.17
CA VAL A 485 -17.97 7.80 13.54
C VAL A 485 -17.48 6.38 13.25
N VAL A 486 -16.88 6.18 12.07
CA VAL A 486 -16.31 4.89 11.67
C VAL A 486 -15.09 4.53 12.52
N ALA A 487 -14.25 5.51 12.88
CA ALA A 487 -13.12 5.29 13.78
C ALA A 487 -13.58 4.81 15.17
N ALA A 488 -14.62 5.43 15.75
CA ALA A 488 -15.19 4.99 17.03
C ALA A 488 -15.78 3.57 16.96
N LEU A 489 -16.44 3.23 15.84
CA LEU A 489 -16.92 1.86 15.61
C LEU A 489 -15.76 0.86 15.48
N VAL A 490 -14.64 1.26 14.85
CA VAL A 490 -13.42 0.44 14.77
C VAL A 490 -12.82 0.23 16.15
N GLU A 491 -12.71 1.28 16.97
CA GLU A 491 -12.18 1.20 18.33
C GLU A 491 -13.02 0.25 19.20
N ALA A 492 -14.34 0.40 19.19
CA ALA A 492 -15.24 -0.52 19.87
C ALA A 492 -15.12 -1.96 19.32
N ALA A 493 -14.98 -2.13 18.00
CA ALA A 493 -14.81 -3.44 17.39
C ALA A 493 -13.49 -4.11 17.79
N CYS A 494 -12.44 -3.35 18.11
CA CYS A 494 -11.16 -3.89 18.57
C CYS A 494 -11.27 -4.68 19.88
N ALA A 495 -12.26 -4.37 20.72
CA ALA A 495 -12.52 -5.09 21.97
C ALA A 495 -13.34 -6.39 21.77
N THR A 496 -13.79 -6.68 20.55
CA THR A 496 -14.63 -7.87 20.30
C THR A 496 -13.80 -9.15 20.25
N ARG A 497 -14.37 -10.24 20.77
CA ARG A 497 -13.72 -11.57 20.73
C ARG A 497 -13.35 -12.02 19.31
N ALA A 498 -14.19 -11.72 18.31
CA ALA A 498 -13.90 -12.07 16.92
C ALA A 498 -12.60 -11.43 16.40
N VAL A 499 -12.31 -10.18 16.81
CA VAL A 499 -11.05 -9.52 16.49
C VAL A 499 -9.88 -10.21 17.21
N HIS A 500 -10.02 -10.48 18.51
CA HIS A 500 -9.00 -11.21 19.28
C HIS A 500 -8.67 -12.60 18.71
N ASP A 501 -9.69 -13.40 18.41
CA ASP A 501 -9.52 -14.73 17.81
C ASP A 501 -8.78 -14.61 16.47
N THR A 502 -9.11 -13.61 15.64
CA THR A 502 -8.41 -13.35 14.36
C THR A 502 -6.96 -12.91 14.56
N LEU A 503 -6.65 -12.17 15.63
CA LEU A 503 -5.26 -11.80 15.96
C LEU A 503 -4.44 -13.04 16.33
N ASP A 504 -5.01 -13.93 17.15
CA ASP A 504 -4.36 -15.16 17.61
C ASP A 504 -4.14 -16.15 16.46
N ASP A 505 -5.16 -16.34 15.61
CA ASP A 505 -5.06 -17.12 14.37
C ASP A 505 -4.00 -16.53 13.45
N GLY A 506 -3.95 -15.19 13.32
CA GLY A 506 -2.94 -14.50 12.54
C GLY A 506 -1.50 -14.75 12.99
N VAL A 507 -1.26 -14.99 14.29
CA VAL A 507 0.07 -15.39 14.79
C VAL A 507 0.44 -16.80 14.33
N GLN A 508 -0.53 -17.71 14.25
CA GLN A 508 -0.29 -19.07 13.73
C GLN A 508 -0.06 -19.03 12.22
N ASP A 509 -0.87 -18.28 11.48
CA ASP A 509 -0.70 -18.08 10.05
C ASP A 509 0.67 -17.50 9.72
N ALA A 510 1.13 -16.48 10.47
CA ALA A 510 2.47 -15.91 10.28
C ALA A 510 3.59 -16.95 10.46
N LYS A 511 3.45 -17.87 11.43
CA LYS A 511 4.40 -18.99 11.62
C LYS A 511 4.35 -19.97 10.46
N GLU A 512 3.16 -20.27 9.95
CA GLU A 512 2.96 -21.15 8.80
C GLU A 512 3.57 -20.56 7.53
N GLN A 513 3.33 -19.29 7.24
CA GLN A 513 3.96 -18.58 6.13
C GLN A 513 5.48 -18.55 6.26
N GLY A 514 6.00 -18.44 7.49
CA GLY A 514 7.43 -18.61 7.77
C GLY A 514 7.97 -20.02 7.50
N ARG A 515 7.16 -21.07 7.68
CA ARG A 515 7.50 -22.46 7.29
C ARG A 515 7.51 -22.60 5.77
N GLU A 516 6.46 -22.16 5.09
CA GLU A 516 6.36 -22.19 3.62
C GLU A 516 7.56 -21.49 2.95
N MET A 517 7.96 -20.32 3.47
CA MET A 517 9.13 -19.61 2.98
C MET A 517 10.42 -20.43 3.13
N ARG A 518 10.64 -21.11 4.27
CA ARG A 518 11.82 -21.97 4.47
C ARG A 518 11.81 -23.19 3.54
N ASP A 519 10.67 -23.80 3.33
CA ASP A 519 10.51 -24.93 2.42
C ASP A 519 10.78 -24.50 0.96
N ALA A 520 10.22 -23.35 0.56
CA ALA A 520 10.51 -22.73 -0.73
C ALA A 520 12.00 -22.43 -0.93
N LEU A 521 12.70 -21.91 0.09
CA LEU A 521 14.14 -21.69 0.02
C LEU A 521 14.93 -23.01 -0.09
N LYS A 522 14.52 -24.06 0.63
CA LYS A 522 15.14 -25.38 0.55
C LYS A 522 15.04 -25.95 -0.86
N ILE A 523 13.84 -25.92 -1.45
CA ILE A 523 13.60 -26.39 -2.82
C ILE A 523 14.41 -25.59 -3.85
N GLU A 524 14.46 -24.26 -3.72
CA GLU A 524 15.24 -23.41 -4.62
C GLU A 524 16.76 -23.66 -4.50
N ASN A 525 17.27 -23.95 -3.30
CA ASN A 525 18.66 -24.33 -3.08
C ASN A 525 18.99 -25.71 -3.70
N GLU A 526 18.12 -26.71 -3.52
CA GLU A 526 18.27 -28.03 -4.15
C GLU A 526 18.23 -27.94 -5.69
N ARG A 527 17.36 -27.09 -6.23
CA ARG A 527 17.32 -26.75 -7.67
C ARG A 527 18.65 -26.16 -8.13
N TRP A 528 19.17 -25.18 -7.41
CA TRP A 528 20.43 -24.53 -7.74
C TRP A 528 21.62 -25.50 -7.68
N ASP A 529 21.69 -26.35 -6.66
CA ASP A 529 22.75 -27.36 -6.56
C ASP A 529 22.72 -28.35 -7.73
N THR A 530 21.52 -28.72 -8.20
CA THR A 530 21.35 -29.56 -9.39
C THR A 530 21.85 -28.84 -10.65
N VAL A 531 21.45 -27.59 -10.88
CA VAL A 531 21.89 -26.77 -12.03
C VAL A 531 23.40 -26.52 -11.99
N ARG A 532 23.95 -26.26 -10.81
CA ARG A 532 25.38 -26.03 -10.62
C ARG A 532 26.20 -27.29 -10.94
N LYS A 533 25.71 -28.47 -10.53
CA LYS A 533 26.35 -29.76 -10.86
C LYS A 533 26.31 -30.05 -12.36
N THR A 534 25.21 -29.76 -13.05
CA THR A 534 25.08 -30.05 -14.50
C THR A 534 25.94 -29.14 -15.38
N LEU A 535 26.15 -27.88 -14.99
CA LEU A 535 27.00 -26.95 -15.73
C LEU A 535 28.49 -27.35 -15.70
N GLY A 536 28.93 -28.09 -14.67
CA GLY A 536 30.26 -28.69 -14.58
C GLY A 536 31.43 -27.73 -14.80
N GLY A 537 31.23 -26.42 -14.57
CA GLY A 537 32.22 -25.37 -14.81
C GLY A 537 32.59 -25.13 -16.28
N LYS A 538 31.88 -25.74 -17.25
CA LYS A 538 32.24 -25.67 -18.67
C LYS A 538 31.93 -24.31 -19.31
N ASP A 539 30.90 -23.61 -18.82
CA ASP A 539 30.52 -22.28 -19.27
C ASP A 539 30.37 -21.31 -18.09
N LYS A 540 31.41 -20.52 -17.85
CA LYS A 540 31.47 -19.54 -16.75
C LYS A 540 30.43 -18.42 -16.90
N ALA A 541 30.06 -18.06 -18.14
CA ALA A 541 29.10 -16.99 -18.39
C ALA A 541 27.68 -17.46 -18.03
N GLU A 542 27.31 -18.66 -18.46
CA GLU A 542 26.01 -19.25 -18.12
C GLU A 542 25.91 -19.56 -16.61
N GLU A 543 26.98 -20.07 -15.97
CA GLU A 543 26.99 -20.26 -14.51
C GLU A 543 26.77 -18.95 -13.75
N THR A 544 27.40 -17.86 -14.19
CA THR A 544 27.23 -16.54 -13.57
C THR A 544 25.79 -16.03 -13.71
N LYS A 545 25.18 -16.21 -14.89
CA LYS A 545 23.78 -15.86 -15.15
C LYS A 545 22.81 -16.67 -14.30
N GLN A 546 23.00 -17.98 -14.22
CA GLN A 546 22.16 -18.88 -13.42
C GLN A 546 22.32 -18.60 -11.91
N ARG A 547 23.55 -18.26 -11.46
CA ARG A 547 23.80 -17.84 -10.07
C ARG A 547 23.09 -16.54 -9.72
N ALA A 548 23.08 -15.57 -10.64
CA ALA A 548 22.34 -14.32 -10.45
C ALA A 548 20.82 -14.58 -10.39
N ALA A 549 20.29 -15.44 -11.26
CA ALA A 549 18.88 -15.86 -11.23
C ALA A 549 18.50 -16.58 -9.92
N HIS A 550 19.35 -17.47 -9.43
CA HIS A 550 19.15 -18.13 -8.14
C HIS A 550 19.13 -17.12 -6.97
N LYS A 551 20.11 -16.22 -6.90
CA LYS A 551 20.12 -15.15 -5.88
C LYS A 551 18.85 -14.31 -5.93
N GLN A 552 18.38 -13.98 -7.13
CA GLN A 552 17.13 -13.24 -7.29
C GLN A 552 15.92 -14.04 -6.84
N ASN A 553 15.84 -15.34 -7.13
CA ASN A 553 14.75 -16.19 -6.67
C ASN A 553 14.72 -16.30 -5.14
N VAL A 554 15.88 -16.44 -4.50
CA VAL A 554 15.99 -16.45 -3.03
C VAL A 554 15.48 -15.13 -2.46
N GLN A 555 15.92 -14.00 -3.02
CA GLN A 555 15.45 -12.68 -2.61
C GLN A 555 13.93 -12.52 -2.82
N ASP A 556 13.39 -12.99 -3.95
CA ASP A 556 11.96 -12.94 -4.25
C ASP A 556 11.12 -13.76 -3.25
N ILE A 557 11.65 -14.87 -2.75
CA ILE A 557 11.00 -15.70 -1.71
C ILE A 557 11.00 -14.95 -0.37
N GLU A 558 12.13 -14.35 0.01
CA GLU A 558 12.21 -13.55 1.25
C GLU A 558 11.32 -12.30 1.19
N ASP A 559 11.33 -11.56 0.08
CA ASP A 559 10.54 -10.35 -0.10
C ASP A 559 9.03 -10.65 -0.15
N ALA A 560 8.63 -11.79 -0.73
CA ALA A 560 7.22 -12.21 -0.69
C ALA A 560 6.71 -12.37 0.75
N LEU A 561 7.52 -12.96 1.64
CA LEU A 561 7.17 -13.06 3.05
C LEU A 561 7.07 -11.68 3.71
N LYS A 562 7.98 -10.74 3.38
CA LYS A 562 7.91 -9.35 3.88
C LYS A 562 6.62 -8.63 3.45
N VAL A 563 6.05 -8.95 2.29
CA VAL A 563 4.76 -8.41 1.84
C VAL A 563 3.58 -8.97 2.65
N ILE A 564 3.69 -10.21 3.12
CA ILE A 564 2.61 -10.92 3.83
C ILE A 564 2.59 -10.55 5.32
N LEU A 565 3.75 -10.57 5.99
CA LEU A 565 3.86 -10.46 7.45
C LEU A 565 3.15 -9.24 8.10
N PRO A 566 3.17 -8.03 7.51
CA PRO A 566 2.53 -6.87 8.13
C PRO A 566 1.03 -7.05 8.38
N ALA A 567 0.34 -7.93 7.62
CA ALA A 567 -1.07 -8.28 7.84
C ALA A 567 -1.38 -8.86 9.22
N TYR A 568 -0.36 -9.42 9.89
CA TYR A 568 -0.47 -10.07 11.19
C TYR A 568 0.05 -9.19 12.33
N ALA A 569 0.57 -7.99 12.05
CA ALA A 569 1.06 -7.08 13.08
C ALA A 569 -0.10 -6.63 13.99
N PRO A 570 -0.02 -6.76 15.33
CA PRO A 570 -1.16 -6.53 16.22
C PRO A 570 -1.69 -5.10 16.18
N ARG A 571 -0.83 -4.12 15.90
CA ARG A 571 -1.19 -2.70 15.83
C ARG A 571 -0.49 -2.05 14.65
N PHE A 572 -1.22 -1.16 13.98
CA PHE A 572 -0.63 -0.20 13.05
C PHE A 572 0.04 0.93 13.83
N ALA A 573 1.23 1.33 13.41
CA ALA A 573 2.01 2.39 14.01
C ALA A 573 2.88 3.07 12.94
N PRO A 574 3.28 4.34 13.14
CA PRO A 574 4.30 4.95 12.31
C PRO A 574 5.60 4.13 12.34
N LEU A 575 6.37 4.18 11.25
CA LEU A 575 7.72 3.60 11.19
C LEU A 575 8.67 4.26 12.19
N GLY A 576 8.44 5.53 12.51
CA GLY A 576 9.19 6.30 13.48
C GLY A 576 9.17 7.80 13.19
N THR A 577 9.93 8.54 13.99
CA THR A 577 10.21 9.96 13.81
C THR A 577 11.67 10.17 13.49
N ASP A 578 11.99 11.11 12.61
CA ASP A 578 13.37 11.57 12.43
C ASP A 578 13.76 12.61 13.51
N THR A 579 14.96 13.16 13.37
CA THR A 579 15.52 14.14 14.31
C THR A 579 14.89 15.53 14.23
N ASP A 580 14.13 15.80 13.17
CA ASP A 580 13.43 17.06 12.95
C ASP A 580 11.93 16.93 13.31
N GLY A 581 11.51 15.78 13.84
CA GLY A 581 10.14 15.51 14.25
C GLY A 581 9.22 15.03 13.12
N ARG A 582 9.74 14.73 11.93
CA ARG A 582 8.92 14.22 10.81
C ARG A 582 8.44 12.81 11.10
N LEU A 583 7.15 12.55 10.89
CA LEU A 583 6.52 11.26 11.13
C LEU A 583 6.46 10.44 9.84
N TYR A 584 6.93 9.20 9.88
CA TYR A 584 6.98 8.31 8.72
C TYR A 584 5.94 7.20 8.84
N TYR A 585 5.15 7.00 7.80
CA TYR A 585 4.13 5.96 7.72
C TYR A 585 4.38 5.08 6.48
N ALA A 586 4.25 3.78 6.68
CA ALA A 586 4.20 2.79 5.61
C ALA A 586 3.07 1.80 5.93
N LEU A 587 2.05 1.79 5.08
CA LEU A 587 0.86 0.98 5.32
C LEU A 587 1.07 -0.46 4.84
N THR A 588 0.28 -1.38 5.42
CA THR A 588 0.30 -2.79 5.03
C THR A 588 -0.01 -2.91 3.52
N PRO A 589 0.64 -3.80 2.76
CA PRO A 589 0.31 -4.01 1.34
C PRO A 589 -1.18 -4.30 1.11
N ALA A 590 -1.70 -3.88 -0.05
CA ALA A 590 -3.11 -4.10 -0.41
C ALA A 590 -3.44 -5.60 -0.48
N LEU A 591 -4.72 -5.95 -0.27
CA LEU A 591 -5.18 -7.35 -0.26
C LEU A 591 -4.72 -8.15 -1.49
N ALA A 592 -4.88 -7.58 -2.69
CA ALA A 592 -4.44 -8.24 -3.93
C ALA A 592 -2.92 -8.50 -4.00
N GLN A 593 -2.11 -7.66 -3.35
CA GLN A 593 -0.65 -7.83 -3.31
C GLN A 593 -0.29 -8.97 -2.35
N ARG A 594 -0.94 -9.04 -1.19
CA ARG A 594 -0.78 -10.12 -0.22
C ARG A 594 -1.21 -11.46 -0.80
N ASP A 595 -2.39 -11.53 -1.42
CA ASP A 595 -2.89 -12.73 -2.12
C ASP A 595 -1.88 -13.24 -3.16
N SER A 596 -1.26 -12.32 -3.91
CA SER A 596 -0.26 -12.66 -4.93
C SER A 596 1.05 -13.17 -4.32
N ALA A 597 1.49 -12.57 -3.21
CA ALA A 597 2.69 -12.99 -2.49
C ALA A 597 2.52 -14.37 -1.85
N GLN A 598 1.37 -14.61 -1.22
CA GLN A 598 1.03 -15.89 -0.63
C GLN A 598 0.97 -16.98 -1.70
N ALA A 599 0.24 -16.73 -2.80
CA ALA A 599 0.18 -17.68 -3.92
C ALA A 599 1.58 -17.99 -4.49
N PHE A 600 2.46 -16.99 -4.58
CA PHE A 600 3.84 -17.18 -5.02
C PHE A 600 4.65 -18.07 -4.06
N LEU A 601 4.54 -17.87 -2.74
CA LEU A 601 5.23 -18.70 -1.75
C LEU A 601 4.73 -20.14 -1.79
N THR A 602 3.42 -20.35 -1.77
CA THR A 602 2.82 -21.69 -1.83
C THR A 602 3.24 -22.42 -3.11
N TRP A 603 3.29 -21.73 -4.26
CA TRP A 603 3.80 -22.31 -5.50
C TRP A 603 5.28 -22.70 -5.42
N LYS A 604 6.12 -21.87 -4.79
CA LYS A 604 7.55 -22.17 -4.60
C LYS A 604 7.79 -23.30 -3.61
N ALA A 605 6.92 -23.46 -2.62
CA ALA A 605 6.99 -24.52 -1.62
C ALA A 605 6.46 -25.89 -2.12
N ALA A 606 5.68 -25.93 -3.21
CA ALA A 606 5.06 -27.14 -3.74
C ALA A 606 5.50 -27.46 -5.19
N PRO A 607 6.69 -28.08 -5.39
CA PRO A 607 7.21 -28.43 -6.71
C PRO A 607 6.31 -29.51 -7.33
N GLY A 608 5.50 -29.14 -8.32
CA GLY A 608 4.51 -30.02 -8.95
C GLY A 608 3.17 -29.35 -9.27
N MET A 609 2.91 -28.17 -8.70
CA MET A 609 1.76 -27.36 -9.10
C MET A 609 1.91 -26.89 -10.54
N LYS A 610 1.06 -27.43 -11.43
CA LYS A 610 1.13 -27.23 -12.89
C LYS A 610 0.89 -25.78 -13.33
N ALA A 611 0.21 -24.98 -12.51
CA ALA A 611 -0.08 -23.58 -12.82
C ALA A 611 0.79 -22.67 -11.95
N LYS A 612 1.73 -21.96 -12.58
CA LYS A 612 2.39 -20.82 -11.94
C LYS A 612 1.30 -19.78 -11.63
N PRO A 613 1.17 -19.32 -10.39
CA PRO A 613 0.27 -18.22 -10.08
C PRO A 613 0.70 -17.04 -10.95
N ARG A 614 -0.23 -16.52 -11.75
CA ARG A 614 0.02 -15.28 -12.47
C ARG A 614 0.20 -14.21 -11.42
N ARG A 615 1.42 -13.70 -11.25
CA ARG A 615 1.60 -12.41 -10.58
C ARG A 615 0.76 -11.45 -11.39
N ARG A 616 -0.16 -10.74 -10.74
CA ARG A 616 -0.92 -9.69 -11.43
C ARG A 616 0.09 -8.82 -12.17
N ARG A 617 -0.22 -8.52 -13.44
CA ARG A 617 0.61 -7.66 -14.30
C ARG A 617 1.08 -6.48 -13.44
N GLY A 618 2.39 -6.26 -13.42
CA GLY A 618 3.02 -5.28 -12.53
C GLY A 618 2.20 -3.99 -12.53
N ARG A 619 1.91 -3.47 -11.33
CA ARG A 619 1.15 -2.22 -11.20
C ARG A 619 1.87 -1.16 -12.03
N ASP A 620 1.10 -0.32 -12.71
CA ASP A 620 1.69 0.76 -13.49
C ASP A 620 2.55 1.62 -12.56
N ILE A 621 3.85 1.73 -12.87
CA ILE A 621 4.79 2.58 -12.13
C ILE A 621 4.25 4.01 -12.10
N HIS A 622 3.58 4.43 -13.17
CA HIS A 622 2.97 5.75 -13.24
C HIS A 622 1.86 5.92 -12.20
N GLU A 623 1.01 4.91 -12.00
CA GLU A 623 -0.03 4.92 -10.95
C GLU A 623 0.59 5.04 -9.56
N THR A 624 1.69 4.32 -9.31
CA THR A 624 2.42 4.37 -8.02
C THR A 624 2.99 5.77 -7.76
N ARG A 625 3.51 6.43 -8.80
CA ARG A 625 4.03 7.81 -8.71
C ARG A 625 2.96 8.87 -8.48
N THR A 626 1.69 8.59 -8.76
CA THR A 626 0.61 9.55 -8.45
C THR A 626 0.33 9.69 -6.95
N LEU A 627 0.95 8.86 -6.09
CA LEU A 627 0.76 8.88 -4.64
C LEU A 627 -0.74 8.86 -4.26
N LYS A 628 -1.56 8.08 -4.99
CA LYS A 628 -3.01 8.00 -4.74
C LYS A 628 -3.41 6.84 -3.83
N LYS A 629 -2.54 5.85 -3.66
CA LYS A 629 -2.82 4.62 -2.93
C LYS A 629 -1.90 4.47 -1.74
N TRP A 630 -2.45 4.39 -0.53
CA TRP A 630 -1.67 4.35 0.71
C TRP A 630 -0.60 3.24 0.74
N SER A 631 -0.89 2.07 0.18
CA SER A 631 0.03 0.92 0.16
C SER A 631 1.20 1.03 -0.83
N THR A 632 1.27 2.09 -1.65
CA THR A 632 2.28 2.20 -2.72
C THR A 632 3.42 3.17 -2.45
N PHE A 633 3.43 3.84 -1.31
CA PHE A 633 4.44 4.84 -1.01
C PHE A 633 4.66 4.97 0.51
N VAL A 634 5.78 5.57 0.89
CA VAL A 634 6.02 6.02 2.27
C VAL A 634 5.47 7.43 2.41
N ALA A 635 4.52 7.63 3.31
CA ALA A 635 3.97 8.94 3.65
C ALA A 635 4.78 9.58 4.78
N VAL A 636 5.11 10.86 4.65
CA VAL A 636 5.89 11.63 5.63
C VAL A 636 5.12 12.88 5.99
N TRP A 637 4.79 13.05 7.27
CA TRP A 637 4.19 14.29 7.78
C TRP A 637 5.27 15.16 8.44
N GLY A 638 5.32 16.44 8.07
CA GLY A 638 6.18 17.44 8.68
C GLY A 638 6.66 18.48 7.68
N VAL A 639 7.58 19.34 8.12
CA VAL A 639 8.17 20.36 7.25
C VAL A 639 9.25 19.70 6.38
N PRO A 640 9.13 19.70 5.03
CA PRO A 640 10.18 19.17 4.17
C PRO A 640 11.49 19.95 4.41
N PRO A 641 12.66 19.31 4.28
CA PRO A 641 13.93 19.98 4.52
C PRO A 641 14.16 21.10 3.50
N GLU A 642 14.88 22.16 3.88
CA GLU A 642 15.11 23.35 3.04
C GLU A 642 15.79 23.03 1.69
N ASP A 643 16.56 21.94 1.64
CA ASP A 643 17.25 21.44 0.45
C ASP A 643 16.42 20.43 -0.36
N ALA A 644 15.15 20.20 0.02
CA ALA A 644 14.22 19.42 -0.77
C ALA A 644 14.12 20.03 -2.17
N ARG A 645 14.46 19.24 -3.19
CA ARG A 645 14.33 19.68 -4.57
C ARG A 645 12.86 19.99 -4.84
N LYS A 646 12.57 21.24 -5.16
CA LYS A 646 11.31 21.61 -5.78
C LYS A 646 11.31 20.89 -7.12
N GLU A 647 10.39 19.95 -7.34
CA GLU A 647 10.20 19.43 -8.70
C GLU A 647 9.86 20.65 -9.55
N ASP A 648 10.68 20.92 -10.57
CA ASP A 648 10.50 22.00 -11.54
C ASP A 648 9.25 21.67 -12.37
N ASN A 649 8.08 21.76 -11.74
CA ASN A 649 6.82 21.56 -12.39
C ASN A 649 6.49 22.90 -13.06
N GLU A 650 7.04 23.08 -14.27
CA GLU A 650 6.94 24.29 -15.09
C GLU A 650 5.48 24.73 -15.30
N ASP A 651 4.51 23.83 -15.10
CA ASP A 651 3.07 24.11 -15.22
C ASP A 651 2.43 24.74 -13.95
N ALA A 652 3.15 24.84 -12.83
CA ALA A 652 2.65 25.40 -11.56
C ALA A 652 3.22 26.80 -11.30
N GLU A 653 3.03 27.73 -12.24
CA GLU A 653 3.34 29.16 -12.07
C GLU A 653 2.36 29.89 -11.11
N GLU A 654 1.53 29.17 -10.37
CA GLU A 654 0.78 29.79 -9.27
C GLU A 654 1.79 30.25 -8.22
N GLU A 655 1.80 31.54 -7.93
CA GLU A 655 2.64 32.18 -6.91
C GLU A 655 2.22 31.63 -5.54
N TRP A 656 2.72 30.45 -5.18
CA TRP A 656 2.48 29.86 -3.86
C TRP A 656 3.12 30.79 -2.82
N ASP A 657 2.29 31.35 -1.94
CA ASP A 657 2.75 32.12 -0.78
C ASP A 657 3.90 31.38 -0.09
N GLN A 658 5.07 32.02 0.02
CA GLN A 658 6.27 31.44 0.66
C GLN A 658 6.00 30.91 2.07
N ASP A 659 4.99 31.46 2.76
CA ASP A 659 4.56 31.01 4.07
C ASP A 659 3.89 29.63 4.05
N LYS A 660 3.17 29.28 2.97
CA LYS A 660 2.59 27.94 2.80
C LYS A 660 3.66 26.87 2.57
N GLU A 661 4.82 27.23 2.03
CA GLU A 661 5.91 26.29 1.77
C GLU A 661 6.55 25.75 3.07
N ARG A 662 6.46 26.51 4.16
CA ARG A 662 7.01 26.13 5.48
C ARG A 662 6.01 25.40 6.37
N ALA A 663 4.77 25.21 5.92
CA ALA A 663 3.75 24.52 6.69
C ALA A 663 4.02 23.01 6.75
N GLU A 664 3.60 22.38 7.86
CA GLU A 664 3.56 20.92 7.95
C GLU A 664 2.58 20.36 6.92
N ARG A 665 3.05 19.42 6.11
CA ARG A 665 2.24 18.80 5.05
C ARG A 665 2.65 17.36 4.81
N TRP A 666 1.83 16.64 4.05
CA TRP A 666 2.14 15.29 3.61
C TRP A 666 3.07 15.28 2.39
N SER A 667 4.18 14.58 2.53
CA SER A 667 5.10 14.24 1.43
C SER A 667 5.15 12.72 1.23
N GLY A 668 5.49 12.26 0.02
CA GLY A 668 5.42 10.84 -0.34
C GLY A 668 6.59 10.35 -1.19
N PHE A 669 7.01 9.10 -0.95
CA PHE A 669 8.06 8.42 -1.72
C PHE A 669 7.56 7.08 -2.27
N ALA A 670 7.37 7.00 -3.58
CA ALA A 670 6.81 5.82 -4.27
C ALA A 670 7.86 4.97 -5.00
N ASP A 671 8.99 5.55 -5.40
CA ASP A 671 10.02 4.80 -6.10
C ASP A 671 10.93 4.11 -5.05
N PRO A 672 11.17 2.78 -5.14
CA PRO A 672 11.94 2.09 -4.11
C PRO A 672 13.40 2.51 -3.98
N ALA A 673 13.98 3.13 -5.02
CA ALA A 673 15.31 3.69 -4.95
C ALA A 673 15.31 4.98 -4.10
N ASP A 674 14.26 5.80 -4.22
CA ASP A 674 14.10 7.03 -3.46
C ASP A 674 13.87 6.72 -1.97
N ILE A 675 13.14 5.63 -1.66
CA ILE A 675 12.94 5.18 -0.27
C ILE A 675 14.25 4.67 0.35
N GLU A 676 15.13 4.00 -0.41
CA GLU A 676 16.46 3.62 0.08
C GLU A 676 17.36 4.84 0.31
N ALA A 677 17.33 5.79 -0.62
CA ALA A 677 18.01 7.07 -0.49
C ALA A 677 17.52 7.81 0.77
N LEU A 678 16.21 7.83 1.01
CA LEU A 678 15.60 8.38 2.21
C LEU A 678 16.08 7.66 3.49
N ALA A 679 16.19 6.34 3.48
CA ALA A 679 16.72 5.57 4.62
C ALA A 679 18.19 5.93 4.93
N VAL A 680 19.03 6.10 3.90
CA VAL A 680 20.42 6.55 4.05
C VAL A 680 20.47 7.98 4.59
N TRP A 681 19.60 8.86 4.08
CA TRP A 681 19.50 10.24 4.51
C TRP A 681 19.09 10.38 5.98
N VAL A 682 18.04 9.67 6.42
CA VAL A 682 17.61 9.61 7.84
C VAL A 682 18.76 9.16 8.75
N LYS A 683 19.52 8.14 8.33
CA LYS A 683 20.68 7.67 9.08
C LYS A 683 21.77 8.75 9.17
N GLY A 684 22.03 9.46 8.07
CA GLY A 684 22.98 10.57 8.04
C GLY A 684 22.62 11.71 8.98
N LEU A 685 21.33 12.07 9.09
CA LEU A 685 20.85 13.09 10.03
C LEU A 685 21.16 12.72 11.48
N ALA A 686 20.88 11.47 11.87
CA ALA A 686 21.17 10.95 13.20
C ALA A 686 22.68 10.98 13.53
N GLU A 687 23.54 10.66 12.55
CA GLU A 687 24.99 10.73 12.72
C GLU A 687 25.50 12.18 12.82
N ALA A 688 24.93 13.11 12.06
CA ALA A 688 25.31 14.53 12.09
C ALA A 688 24.97 15.20 13.43
N GLN A 689 23.87 14.82 14.09
CA GLN A 689 23.53 15.32 15.42
C GLN A 689 24.55 14.90 16.49
N LYS A 690 25.08 13.66 16.41
CA LYS A 690 26.12 13.17 17.33
C LYS A 690 27.41 14.00 17.27
N GLY A 691 27.74 14.57 16.11
CA GLY A 691 28.92 15.40 15.92
C GLY A 691 28.87 16.75 16.63
N LYS A 692 27.66 17.32 16.82
CA LYS A 692 27.49 18.67 17.39
C LYS A 692 27.63 18.72 18.92
N GLY A 693 27.37 17.61 19.62
CA GLY A 693 27.35 17.56 21.09
C GLY A 693 28.71 17.44 21.80
N LYS A 694 29.81 17.11 21.10
CA LYS A 694 31.08 16.77 21.75
C LYS A 694 31.90 17.95 22.31
N LEU A 695 31.46 19.20 22.15
CA LEU A 695 32.24 20.37 22.60
C LEU A 695 31.90 20.94 23.98
N SER A 696 30.90 20.39 24.69
CA SER A 696 30.65 20.78 26.08
C SER A 696 30.53 19.54 26.95
N LYS A 697 31.22 19.52 28.10
CA LYS A 697 31.13 18.46 29.10
C LYS A 697 30.08 18.86 30.17
N PRO A 698 28.77 18.62 30.01
CA PRO A 698 27.85 18.70 31.13
C PRO A 698 27.90 17.39 31.91
N LYS A 699 28.17 17.47 33.22
CA LYS A 699 28.42 16.32 34.10
C LYS A 699 27.14 15.66 34.65
N ILE A 700 25.93 16.07 34.25
CA ILE A 700 24.69 15.69 34.96
C ILE A 700 23.50 15.60 33.97
N ALA A 701 23.35 14.48 33.24
CA ALA A 701 22.09 13.95 32.64
C ALA A 701 22.44 12.93 31.53
N ARG A 702 22.50 11.63 31.87
CA ARG A 702 22.95 10.55 30.95
C ARG A 702 21.83 9.62 30.45
N ALA A 703 20.59 9.78 30.91
CA ALA A 703 19.54 8.78 30.70
C ALA A 703 18.66 9.01 29.45
N SER A 704 18.62 10.20 28.84
CA SER A 704 17.75 10.44 27.67
C SER A 704 18.42 10.17 26.31
N ALA A 705 19.74 10.30 26.21
CA ALA A 705 20.45 10.23 24.93
C ALA A 705 20.46 8.83 24.27
N ASP A 706 20.38 7.75 25.07
CA ASP A 706 20.42 6.39 24.54
C ASP A 706 19.10 5.96 23.85
N ARG A 707 17.97 6.64 24.14
CA ARG A 707 16.68 6.31 23.53
C ARG A 707 16.58 6.77 22.07
N ASP A 708 17.13 7.94 21.75
CA ASP A 708 16.98 8.55 20.42
C ASP A 708 17.84 7.84 19.35
N GLU A 709 18.99 7.29 19.74
CA GLU A 709 19.88 6.55 18.83
C GLU A 709 19.23 5.27 18.27
N CYS A 710 18.39 4.62 19.08
CA CYS A 710 17.67 3.41 18.67
C CYS A 710 16.54 3.71 17.67
N ALA A 711 15.90 4.88 17.78
CA ALA A 711 14.73 5.24 16.98
C ALA A 711 15.09 5.44 15.50
N SER A 712 16.13 6.23 15.20
CA SER A 712 16.55 6.50 13.81
C SER A 712 17.04 5.25 13.08
N GLY A 713 17.75 4.35 13.78
CA GLY A 713 18.19 3.08 13.21
C GLY A 713 17.02 2.15 12.86
N THR A 714 15.99 2.13 13.71
CA THR A 714 14.76 1.36 13.48
C THR A 714 13.97 1.92 12.31
N LEU A 715 13.84 3.25 12.22
CA LEU A 715 13.19 3.95 11.11
C LEU A 715 13.88 3.64 9.77
N ALA A 716 15.22 3.82 9.70
CA ALA A 716 15.98 3.56 8.49
C ALA A 716 15.84 2.09 8.01
N LYS A 717 15.82 1.14 8.96
CA LYS A 717 15.57 -0.28 8.64
C LYS A 717 14.14 -0.49 8.12
N GLY A 718 13.14 0.10 8.76
CA GLY A 718 11.74 0.02 8.31
C GLY A 718 11.54 0.54 6.89
N LEU A 719 12.19 1.66 6.55
CA LEU A 719 12.22 2.22 5.19
C LEU A 719 12.86 1.24 4.17
N GLN A 720 14.00 0.63 4.52
CA GLN A 720 14.65 -0.37 3.66
C GLN A 720 13.79 -1.62 3.43
N ASP A 721 13.15 -2.12 4.49
CA ASP A 721 12.27 -3.28 4.41
C ASP A 721 11.04 -2.99 3.54
N PHE A 722 10.45 -1.80 3.66
CA PHE A 722 9.35 -1.36 2.80
C PHE A 722 9.79 -1.18 1.34
N ALA A 723 10.96 -0.61 1.09
CA ALA A 723 11.52 -0.46 -0.25
C ALA A 723 11.73 -1.83 -0.94
N ALA A 724 12.21 -2.84 -0.19
CA ALA A 724 12.34 -4.20 -0.70
C ALA A 724 10.97 -4.82 -1.05
N ALA A 725 9.98 -4.66 -0.18
CA ALA A 725 8.61 -5.12 -0.42
C ALA A 725 8.00 -4.46 -1.67
N LEU A 726 8.19 -3.16 -1.85
CA LEU A 726 7.71 -2.42 -3.02
C LEU A 726 8.45 -2.84 -4.31
N ARG A 727 9.77 -3.10 -4.21
CA ARG A 727 10.60 -3.98 -5.07
C ARG A 727 9.81 -5.11 -5.69
N TRP A 728 9.40 -5.99 -4.82
CA TRP A 728 8.74 -7.22 -5.18
C TRP A 728 7.39 -6.96 -5.85
N GLN A 729 6.63 -5.98 -5.36
CA GLN A 729 5.31 -5.62 -5.91
C GLN A 729 5.37 -5.04 -7.33
N LEU A 730 6.38 -4.23 -7.64
CA LEU A 730 6.54 -3.58 -8.95
C LEU A 730 7.10 -4.54 -10.01
N ARG A 731 7.76 -5.63 -9.60
CA ARG A 731 8.22 -6.68 -10.52
C ARG A 731 7.03 -7.50 -11.02
N GLY A 732 6.38 -7.00 -12.08
CA GLY A 732 5.44 -7.78 -12.87
C GLY A 732 6.08 -9.07 -13.43
N ASP A 733 5.24 -10.03 -13.83
CA ASP A 733 5.67 -11.31 -14.43
C ASP A 733 6.35 -11.17 -15.81
N ASP A 734 6.59 -9.94 -16.30
CA ASP A 734 7.09 -9.64 -17.65
C ASP A 734 8.47 -10.27 -17.97
N VAL A 735 9.21 -10.73 -16.94
CA VAL A 735 10.50 -11.40 -17.11
C VAL A 735 10.36 -12.85 -17.60
N ALA A 736 9.20 -13.49 -17.43
CA ALA A 736 9.07 -14.94 -17.68
C ALA A 736 8.71 -15.31 -19.13
N GLU A 737 7.96 -14.48 -19.86
CA GLU A 737 7.46 -14.87 -21.21
C GLU A 737 8.43 -14.54 -22.35
N SER A 738 9.34 -13.58 -22.18
CA SER A 738 10.21 -13.14 -23.29
C SER A 738 11.56 -13.84 -23.37
N GLY A 739 11.99 -14.59 -22.34
CA GLY A 739 13.32 -15.24 -22.30
C GLY A 739 14.52 -14.27 -22.36
N VAL A 740 14.25 -12.98 -22.53
CA VAL A 740 15.20 -11.88 -22.55
C VAL A 740 15.04 -11.17 -21.21
N ALA A 741 16.09 -11.17 -20.39
CA ALA A 741 16.10 -10.37 -19.18
C ALA A 741 15.71 -8.94 -19.55
N ALA A 742 14.57 -8.46 -19.05
CA ALA A 742 14.17 -7.07 -19.23
C ALA A 742 15.36 -6.23 -18.76
N LYS A 743 15.99 -5.49 -19.69
CA LYS A 743 17.05 -4.55 -19.33
C LYS A 743 16.44 -3.65 -18.26
N SER A 744 17.03 -3.65 -17.07
CA SER A 744 16.64 -2.71 -16.02
C SER A 744 16.68 -1.32 -16.66
N ILE A 745 15.51 -0.73 -16.90
CA ILE A 745 15.44 0.62 -17.43
C ILE A 745 16.10 1.49 -16.34
N PRO A 746 17.23 2.15 -16.62
CA PRO A 746 17.85 3.00 -15.63
C PRO A 746 16.88 4.14 -15.32
N CYS A 747 16.36 4.20 -14.08
CA CYS A 747 15.46 5.26 -13.62
C CYS A 747 16.03 6.68 -13.85
N ALA A 748 17.35 6.80 -13.97
CA ALA A 748 18.02 8.08 -14.15
C ALA A 748 17.79 8.75 -15.52
N LYS A 749 17.35 8.04 -16.57
CA LYS A 749 17.23 8.63 -17.93
C LYS A 749 15.89 9.29 -18.25
N PHE A 750 14.96 9.36 -17.29
CA PHE A 750 13.70 10.08 -17.44
C PHE A 750 13.72 11.49 -16.84
N TYR A 751 14.88 11.94 -16.35
CA TYR A 751 15.09 13.28 -15.82
C TYR A 751 15.99 14.07 -16.77
N SER A 752 15.42 14.46 -17.91
CA SER A 752 15.91 15.57 -18.76
C SER A 752 14.78 16.05 -19.64
#